data_AF-A0ABD2AMS5-F1
#
_entry.id   AF-A0ABD2AMS5-F1
#
_cell.length_a   1.000
_cell.length_b   1.000
_cell.length_c   1.000
_cell.angle_alpha   90.00
_cell.angle_beta   90.00
_cell.angle_gamma   90.00
#
_symmetry.space_group_name_H-M   'P 1'
#
loop_
_entity.id
_entity.type
_entity.pdbx_description
1 polymer ?
#
loop_
_entity_poly.entity_id
_entity_poly.type
_entity_poly.pdbx_seq_one_letter_code
_entity_poly.pdbx_strand_id
1 'polypeptide(L)'
;MAGSVATLAILWVSLQSMGLLGYSNSMEAYKLPMSLQNYLASYTDIFTGLPSTDAPSEGIIDTGLFQNRQYPRITESTLNESINFAKTLVNRLGTLERNIINAGIQFEANSVAGKQYINAYPSEDALTKGIDALLVTKASLYLIHQNCRRRFGLSKEECARYISTLKLEGTPLGDKCMASHVASCDSKMKYRTIDGSCNNIDNPSWGRAMTAYTRILFPQYFDGIQEPRNMGQTKKLLPSARTVSALVTANNDQSDATKTLAVMQWSQFVSHDLAHTPVRKMVSSGKPISCCRTDGNTLSPRHIHPDCAPISVPDRDPVYGIQYVRCMNYVRSLAVLRSECTFGPLEQMNQVSHFLDGSTIYGSDLTKSRELREFQGGRLRIDVRNGHAFLPSENDPEIAFQCEGGCYDSGDDRVNVYPQLAVIHTIWHREHNRIAKILAKLNSNWTDEILYQEARRIVIAEIQHITYKEWLPILLGRISVQALGLATGYNRKYDSEDEPAVSNEAATAALRFLSSLMQGRLIIPSNSHEIKYLELSEYFFNPRVIESDAIFDGLLHGLSTQTSQKMDVSLIPEITSKLYSNHKNDLGLDSISLDIQRGRDHGLPGYNYYRKHCGLPIARNFNDFLDYIPAELVNKLRSVYTHPNDVDLVIGGMAERSPDDGLLGPTFRCLILEQFARTLRTDRFFYDSAMQPYPFTPNQLMEIRNVTLARIFCDNGNNIENMQPNVFLRAQEGNEIRSCNDFEAIPSMDLFAWAEKAKAYR
;
A
#
# COMPACT_ATOMS: atom_id res chain seq x y z
N MET A 1 -54.52 -18.35 22.87
CA MET A 1 -53.48 -17.56 22.17
C MET A 1 -52.73 -18.32 21.07
N ALA A 2 -52.69 -19.67 21.07
CA ALA A 2 -52.01 -20.42 19.98
C ALA A 2 -52.80 -20.48 18.64
N GLY A 3 -54.14 -20.45 18.67
CA GLY A 3 -54.96 -20.51 17.44
C GLY A 3 -54.95 -19.25 16.58
N SER A 4 -54.64 -18.09 17.17
CA SER A 4 -54.64 -16.78 16.51
C SER A 4 -53.36 -16.50 15.72
N VAL A 5 -52.25 -17.13 16.10
CA VAL A 5 -50.95 -16.97 15.42
C VAL A 5 -50.90 -17.82 14.14
N ALA A 6 -51.49 -19.01 14.16
CA ALA A 6 -51.58 -19.88 12.98
C ALA A 6 -52.46 -19.27 11.87
N THR A 7 -53.55 -18.59 12.24
CA THR A 7 -54.42 -17.91 11.27
C THR A 7 -53.74 -16.68 10.65
N LEU A 8 -52.96 -15.92 11.42
CA LEU A 8 -52.14 -14.81 10.91
C LEU A 8 -51.01 -15.28 9.98
N ALA A 9 -50.36 -16.41 10.29
CA ALA A 9 -49.32 -16.99 9.44
C ALA A 9 -49.89 -17.50 8.11
N ILE A 10 -51.06 -18.14 8.12
CA ILE A 10 -51.73 -18.60 6.90
C ILE A 10 -52.21 -17.41 6.05
N LEU A 11 -52.72 -16.34 6.68
CA LEU A 11 -53.11 -15.11 5.98
C LEU A 11 -51.87 -14.41 5.37
N TRP A 12 -50.73 -14.40 6.06
CA TRP A 12 -49.47 -13.82 5.59
C TRP A 12 -48.91 -14.56 4.36
N VAL A 13 -48.90 -15.89 4.41
CA VAL A 13 -48.45 -16.74 3.28
C VAL A 13 -49.42 -16.65 2.09
N SER A 14 -50.72 -16.52 2.36
CA SER A 14 -51.74 -16.31 1.31
C SER A 14 -51.60 -14.92 0.66
N LEU A 15 -51.31 -13.87 1.44
CA LEU A 15 -51.07 -12.52 0.92
C LEU A 15 -49.76 -12.40 0.13
N GLN A 16 -48.73 -13.19 0.48
CA GLN A 16 -47.48 -13.29 -0.30
C GLN A 16 -47.68 -14.04 -1.62
N SER A 17 -48.41 -15.16 -1.63
CA SER A 17 -48.67 -15.92 -2.85
C SER A 17 -49.60 -15.20 -3.84
N MET A 18 -50.45 -14.29 -3.37
CA MET A 18 -51.33 -13.47 -4.20
C MET A 18 -50.69 -12.16 -4.72
N GLY A 19 -49.40 -11.90 -4.42
CA GLY A 19 -48.67 -10.75 -4.97
C GLY A 19 -49.17 -9.37 -4.54
N LEU A 20 -49.95 -9.27 -3.46
CA LEU A 20 -50.53 -8.02 -2.94
C LEU A 20 -49.59 -7.25 -2.01
N LEU A 21 -48.52 -7.89 -1.53
CA LEU A 21 -47.40 -7.27 -0.85
C LEU A 21 -46.21 -7.31 -1.82
N GLY A 22 -45.80 -6.15 -2.32
CA GLY A 22 -44.87 -5.99 -3.44
C GLY A 22 -43.68 -6.94 -3.41
N TYR A 23 -43.30 -7.41 -4.60
CA TYR A 23 -42.18 -8.31 -4.89
C TYR A 23 -41.07 -8.24 -3.85
N SER A 24 -40.93 -9.30 -3.06
CA SER A 24 -39.65 -9.62 -2.44
C SER A 24 -38.66 -9.81 -3.58
N ASN A 25 -37.73 -8.88 -3.74
CA ASN A 25 -36.53 -9.14 -4.51
C ASN A 25 -35.93 -10.42 -3.91
N SER A 26 -36.03 -11.50 -4.68
CA SER A 26 -35.26 -12.72 -4.51
C SER A 26 -33.81 -12.32 -4.21
N MET A 27 -33.17 -13.07 -3.31
CA MET A 27 -31.71 -13.09 -3.16
C MET A 27 -31.10 -13.28 -4.56
N GLU A 28 -30.80 -12.18 -5.24
CA GLU A 28 -30.04 -12.20 -6.48
C GLU A 28 -28.66 -12.70 -6.07
N ALA A 29 -28.30 -13.89 -6.58
CA ALA A 29 -26.92 -14.30 -6.63
C ALA A 29 -26.11 -13.10 -7.13
N TYR A 30 -25.18 -12.64 -6.31
CA TYR A 30 -24.37 -11.45 -6.56
C TYR A 30 -23.79 -11.54 -7.97
N LYS A 31 -24.38 -10.82 -8.93
CA LYS A 31 -23.79 -10.70 -10.26
C LYS A 31 -22.56 -9.86 -10.08
N LEU A 32 -21.39 -10.50 -10.19
CA LEU A 32 -20.09 -9.82 -10.29
C LEU A 32 -20.25 -8.63 -11.26
N PRO A 33 -19.72 -7.44 -10.94
CA PRO A 33 -19.87 -6.26 -11.79
C PRO A 33 -19.47 -6.58 -13.23
N MET A 34 -20.13 -6.02 -14.25
CA MET A 34 -19.89 -6.41 -15.64
C MET A 34 -18.42 -6.23 -16.08
N SER A 35 -17.66 -5.30 -15.49
CA SER A 35 -16.21 -5.17 -15.70
C SER A 35 -15.41 -6.31 -15.06
N LEU A 36 -15.83 -6.77 -13.88
CA LEU A 36 -15.26 -7.95 -13.22
C LEU A 36 -15.73 -9.24 -13.89
N GLN A 37 -16.95 -9.31 -14.43
CA GLN A 37 -17.40 -10.38 -15.31
C GLN A 37 -16.66 -10.35 -16.64
N ASN A 38 -16.34 -9.19 -17.21
CA ASN A 38 -15.57 -9.09 -18.45
C ASN A 38 -14.10 -9.43 -18.22
N TYR A 39 -13.53 -9.00 -17.09
CA TYR A 39 -12.25 -9.49 -16.60
C TYR A 39 -12.31 -11.01 -16.43
N LEU A 40 -13.30 -11.56 -15.72
CA LEU A 40 -13.41 -13.01 -15.50
C LEU A 40 -13.79 -13.81 -16.77
N ALA A 41 -14.55 -13.23 -17.69
CA ALA A 41 -15.01 -13.85 -18.94
C ALA A 41 -13.93 -13.85 -20.02
N SER A 42 -12.96 -12.93 -19.97
CA SER A 42 -11.72 -13.06 -20.77
C SER A 42 -10.87 -14.27 -20.36
N TYR A 43 -11.23 -14.99 -19.28
CA TYR A 43 -10.53 -16.21 -18.83
C TYR A 43 -11.32 -17.50 -19.05
N THR A 44 -12.56 -17.46 -19.57
CA THR A 44 -13.30 -18.68 -19.95
C THR A 44 -13.18 -19.05 -21.42
N ASP A 45 -12.66 -18.15 -22.28
CA ASP A 45 -12.42 -18.43 -23.70
C ASP A 45 -10.92 -18.53 -24.01
N ILE A 46 -10.58 -19.62 -24.71
CA ILE A 46 -9.29 -19.80 -25.36
C ILE A 46 -9.26 -18.78 -26.51
N PHE A 47 -8.28 -17.85 -26.48
CA PHE A 47 -7.94 -16.80 -27.46
C PHE A 47 -8.38 -15.34 -27.13
N THR A 48 -7.35 -14.49 -26.92
CA THR A 48 -7.23 -13.02 -27.15
C THR A 48 -7.89 -12.03 -26.20
N GLY A 49 -7.14 -10.97 -25.79
CA GLY A 49 -7.80 -9.72 -25.39
C GLY A 49 -7.11 -8.66 -24.49
N LEU A 50 -5.79 -8.49 -24.45
CA LEU A 50 -5.21 -7.14 -24.27
C LEU A 50 -4.68 -6.71 -25.64
N PRO A 51 -4.90 -5.46 -26.09
CA PRO A 51 -4.45 -5.05 -27.41
C PRO A 51 -2.92 -5.12 -27.46
N SER A 52 -2.41 -6.01 -28.32
CA SER A 52 -1.04 -5.90 -28.81
C SER A 52 -0.93 -4.54 -29.49
N THR A 53 -0.04 -3.69 -29.01
CA THR A 53 0.38 -2.52 -29.78
C THR A 53 1.37 -2.98 -30.82
N ASP A 54 0.89 -3.70 -31.84
CA ASP A 54 1.58 -3.74 -33.12
C ASP A 54 1.43 -2.36 -33.73
N ALA A 55 2.51 -1.60 -33.75
CA ALA A 55 2.56 -0.28 -34.37
C ALA A 55 2.32 -0.41 -35.88
N PRO A 56 1.25 0.17 -36.45
CA PRO A 56 1.18 0.41 -37.87
C PRO A 56 1.76 1.80 -38.14
N SER A 57 2.64 1.87 -39.14
CA SER A 57 2.87 3.09 -39.88
C SER A 57 1.52 3.72 -40.28
N GLU A 58 1.40 5.03 -40.07
CA GLU A 58 0.27 5.92 -40.41
C GLU A 58 -0.83 6.11 -39.34
N GLY A 59 -0.59 7.07 -38.45
CA GLY A 59 -1.46 8.25 -38.30
C GLY A 59 -2.91 8.11 -37.81
N ILE A 60 -3.40 6.94 -37.39
CA ILE A 60 -4.74 6.80 -36.79
C ILE A 60 -4.66 5.85 -35.58
N ILE A 61 -4.94 6.36 -34.38
CA ILE A 61 -4.97 5.60 -33.12
C ILE A 61 -6.42 5.55 -32.62
N ASP A 62 -6.98 4.34 -32.48
CA ASP A 62 -8.31 4.11 -31.92
C ASP A 62 -8.28 4.05 -30.38
N THR A 63 -8.36 5.24 -29.76
CA THR A 63 -8.59 5.52 -28.33
C THR A 63 -10.03 5.39 -27.81
N GLY A 64 -10.96 4.69 -28.48
CA GLY A 64 -12.34 4.49 -27.99
C GLY A 64 -13.21 5.76 -27.88
N LEU A 65 -12.68 6.93 -28.28
CA LEU A 65 -13.35 8.24 -28.27
C LEU A 65 -12.95 9.17 -29.44
N PHE A 66 -12.00 8.82 -30.32
CA PHE A 66 -11.37 9.81 -31.22
C PHE A 66 -12.00 9.94 -32.61
N GLN A 67 -12.99 10.82 -32.73
CA GLN A 67 -13.51 11.29 -34.03
C GLN A 67 -12.48 12.15 -34.78
N ASN A 68 -11.63 11.51 -35.58
CA ASN A 68 -10.86 12.04 -36.71
C ASN A 68 -10.07 13.36 -36.45
N ARG A 69 -9.47 13.53 -35.26
CA ARG A 69 -8.67 14.72 -34.94
C ARG A 69 -7.21 14.58 -35.37
N GLN A 70 -6.67 15.60 -36.04
CA GLN A 70 -5.25 15.69 -36.40
C GLN A 70 -4.39 16.07 -35.17
N TYR A 71 -3.35 15.29 -34.90
CA TYR A 71 -2.39 15.52 -33.81
C TYR A 71 -1.10 16.20 -34.31
N PRO A 72 -0.39 16.98 -33.47
CA PRO A 72 0.83 17.67 -33.86
C PRO A 72 1.97 16.68 -34.14
N ARG A 73 2.55 16.67 -35.34
CA ARG A 73 3.78 15.91 -35.61
C ARG A 73 4.93 16.50 -34.79
N ILE A 74 5.49 15.71 -33.88
CA ILE A 74 6.66 16.07 -33.06
C ILE A 74 7.87 15.33 -33.65
N THR A 75 8.92 16.08 -34.00
CA THR A 75 10.15 15.51 -34.56
C THR A 75 11.13 15.14 -33.46
N GLU A 76 12.09 14.28 -33.78
CA GLU A 76 13.20 13.92 -32.88
C GLU A 76 13.98 15.15 -32.38
N SER A 77 14.19 16.16 -33.25
CA SER A 77 14.79 17.45 -32.86
C SER A 77 14.01 18.11 -31.73
N THR A 78 12.68 18.17 -31.85
CA THR A 78 11.82 18.76 -30.80
C THR A 78 11.86 17.96 -29.50
N LEU A 79 11.95 16.63 -29.56
CA LEU A 79 12.12 15.79 -28.37
C LEU A 79 13.45 16.11 -27.68
N ASN A 80 14.55 16.18 -28.43
CA ASN A 80 15.87 16.50 -27.89
C ASN A 80 15.96 17.94 -27.33
N GLU A 81 15.34 18.91 -28.01
CA GLU A 81 15.20 20.28 -27.50
C GLU A 81 14.45 20.32 -26.17
N SER A 82 13.37 19.55 -26.03
CA SER A 82 12.58 19.49 -24.78
C SER A 82 13.40 18.97 -23.60
N ILE A 83 14.27 17.98 -23.82
CA ILE A 83 15.19 17.44 -22.79
C ILE A 83 16.27 18.47 -22.43
N ASN A 84 16.84 19.16 -23.41
CA ASN A 84 17.84 20.19 -23.15
C ASN A 84 17.26 21.38 -22.37
N PHE A 85 16.02 21.76 -22.69
CA PHE A 85 15.27 22.74 -21.92
C PHE A 85 15.04 22.28 -20.47
N ALA A 86 14.63 21.02 -20.28
CA ALA A 86 14.44 20.44 -18.95
C ALA A 86 15.74 20.45 -18.11
N LYS A 87 16.88 20.06 -18.70
CA LYS A 87 18.20 20.14 -18.04
C LYS A 87 18.52 21.56 -17.58
N THR A 88 18.23 22.56 -18.43
CA THR A 88 18.43 23.98 -18.08
C THR A 88 17.57 24.40 -16.89
N LEU A 89 16.31 23.92 -16.80
CA LEU A 89 15.44 24.20 -15.66
C LEU A 89 15.94 23.55 -14.37
N VAL A 90 16.35 22.27 -14.43
CA VAL A 90 16.86 21.54 -13.25
C VAL A 90 18.16 22.18 -12.76
N ASN A 91 19.08 22.56 -13.65
CA ASN A 91 20.32 23.24 -13.27
C ASN A 91 20.08 24.58 -12.55
N ARG A 92 18.96 25.26 -12.84
CA ARG A 92 18.59 26.52 -12.16
C ARG A 92 18.05 26.30 -10.74
N LEU A 93 17.62 25.09 -10.38
CA LEU A 93 17.14 24.77 -9.02
C LEU A 93 18.22 25.01 -7.97
N GLY A 94 19.49 24.75 -8.28
CA GLY A 94 20.58 24.92 -7.31
C GLY A 94 20.76 26.35 -6.78
N THR A 95 20.38 27.37 -7.55
CA THR A 95 20.36 28.76 -7.03
C THR A 95 19.18 28.98 -6.08
N LEU A 96 18.01 28.44 -6.40
CA LEU A 96 16.83 28.51 -5.53
C LEU A 96 17.07 27.76 -4.22
N GLU A 97 17.58 26.54 -4.29
CA GLU A 97 17.85 25.70 -3.12
C GLU A 97 18.88 26.34 -2.19
N ARG A 98 19.97 26.93 -2.73
CA ARG A 98 20.92 27.72 -1.93
C ARG A 98 20.25 28.91 -1.25
N ASN A 99 19.35 29.61 -1.92
CA ASN A 99 18.61 30.72 -1.33
C ASN A 99 17.68 30.26 -0.19
N ILE A 100 17.00 29.12 -0.36
CA ILE A 100 16.15 28.51 0.67
C ILE A 100 16.98 28.15 1.90
N ILE A 101 18.11 27.47 1.70
CA ILE A 101 19.05 27.08 2.78
C ILE A 101 19.59 28.32 3.50
N ASN A 102 20.05 29.33 2.75
CA ASN A 102 20.59 30.57 3.31
C ASN A 102 19.54 31.39 4.07
N ALA A 103 18.26 31.25 3.72
CA ALA A 103 17.15 31.86 4.44
C ALA A 103 16.81 31.15 5.76
N GLY A 104 17.55 30.10 6.13
CA GLY A 104 17.30 29.31 7.34
C GLY A 104 16.08 28.40 7.23
N ILE A 105 15.50 28.25 6.04
CA ILE A 105 14.42 27.28 5.79
C ILE A 105 15.06 25.92 5.60
N GLN A 106 15.39 25.27 6.71
CA GLN A 106 15.94 23.92 6.74
C GLN A 106 14.96 23.00 7.49
N PHE A 107 15.41 21.77 7.72
CA PHE A 107 14.61 20.67 8.23
C PHE A 107 14.88 20.49 9.72
N GLU A 108 13.86 20.65 10.56
CA GLU A 108 14.00 20.44 12.01
C GLU A 108 13.91 18.94 12.34
N ALA A 109 15.05 18.41 12.78
CA ALA A 109 15.17 17.10 13.42
C ALA A 109 14.15 16.94 14.56
N ASN A 110 13.50 15.77 14.66
CA ASN A 110 12.49 15.43 15.68
C ASN A 110 11.19 16.25 15.66
N SER A 111 10.95 17.06 14.61
CA SER A 111 9.64 17.66 14.36
C SER A 111 8.65 16.65 13.77
N VAL A 112 7.35 16.96 13.81
CA VAL A 112 6.30 16.13 13.17
C VAL A 112 6.52 16.00 11.66
N ALA A 113 7.04 17.04 11.00
CA ALA A 113 7.45 17.02 9.60
C ALA A 113 8.70 16.16 9.37
N GLY A 114 9.61 16.13 10.35
CA GLY A 114 10.78 15.26 10.37
C GLY A 114 10.38 13.78 10.39
N LYS A 115 9.51 13.41 11.33
CA LYS A 115 8.95 12.06 11.43
C LYS A 115 8.18 11.63 10.16
N GLN A 116 7.41 12.55 9.55
CA GLN A 116 6.75 12.32 8.26
C GLN A 116 7.74 12.03 7.14
N TYR A 117 8.85 12.77 7.09
CA TYR A 117 9.91 12.56 6.09
C TYR A 117 10.56 11.18 6.24
N ILE A 118 10.86 10.74 7.47
CA ILE A 118 11.46 9.42 7.73
C ILE A 118 10.50 8.28 7.37
N ASN A 119 9.20 8.45 7.62
CA ASN A 119 8.20 7.48 7.18
C ASN A 119 8.13 7.32 5.64
N ALA A 120 8.69 8.26 4.87
CA ALA A 120 8.77 8.20 3.42
C ALA A 120 10.23 8.41 2.93
N TYR A 121 11.20 7.90 3.70
CA TYR A 121 12.61 8.14 3.48
C TYR A 121 13.06 7.61 2.10
N PRO A 122 13.66 8.46 1.25
CA PRO A 122 14.19 8.03 -0.04
C PRO A 122 15.59 7.42 0.11
N SER A 123 15.81 6.24 -0.45
CA SER A 123 17.16 5.69 -0.60
C SER A 123 17.98 6.48 -1.63
N GLU A 124 19.31 6.42 -1.55
CA GLU A 124 20.19 7.10 -2.51
C GLU A 124 19.97 6.63 -3.96
N ASP A 125 19.71 5.34 -4.15
CA ASP A 125 19.38 4.77 -5.46
C ASP A 125 18.04 5.30 -6.00
N ALA A 126 17.03 5.45 -5.12
CA ALA A 126 15.76 6.04 -5.47
C ALA A 126 15.92 7.50 -5.92
N LEU A 127 16.69 8.31 -5.17
CA LEU A 127 16.98 9.71 -5.52
C LEU A 127 17.64 9.82 -6.89
N THR A 128 18.63 8.96 -7.16
CA THR A 128 19.36 8.93 -8.43
C THR A 128 18.40 8.69 -9.61
N LYS A 129 17.53 7.68 -9.49
CA LYS A 129 16.49 7.38 -10.50
C LYS A 129 15.46 8.51 -10.64
N GLY A 130 15.15 9.21 -9.55
CA GLY A 130 14.18 10.30 -9.54
C GLY A 130 14.61 11.55 -10.33
N ILE A 131 15.91 11.78 -10.49
CA ILE A 131 16.43 12.91 -11.28
C ILE A 131 16.08 12.75 -12.77
N ASP A 132 16.23 11.55 -13.33
CA ASP A 132 15.91 11.30 -14.73
C ASP A 132 14.40 11.48 -15.00
N ALA A 133 13.55 11.03 -14.07
CA ALA A 133 12.10 11.24 -14.12
C ALA A 133 11.71 12.72 -14.05
N LEU A 134 12.40 13.51 -13.23
CA LEU A 134 12.19 14.96 -13.16
C LEU A 134 12.48 15.62 -14.51
N LEU A 135 13.56 15.22 -15.20
CA LEU A 135 13.88 15.74 -16.54
C LEU A 135 12.79 15.41 -17.56
N VAL A 136 12.34 14.15 -17.64
CA VAL A 136 11.27 13.74 -18.56
C VAL A 136 9.96 14.46 -18.26
N THR A 137 9.64 14.67 -16.98
CA THR A 137 8.42 15.39 -16.58
C THR A 137 8.45 16.86 -17.05
N LYS A 138 9.58 17.56 -16.84
CA LYS A 138 9.72 18.96 -17.30
C LYS A 138 9.73 19.06 -18.83
N ALA A 139 10.32 18.08 -19.52
CA ALA A 139 10.29 18.00 -20.97
C ALA A 139 8.88 17.73 -21.52
N SER A 140 8.13 16.83 -20.88
CA SER A 140 6.73 16.54 -21.25
C SER A 140 5.85 17.78 -21.13
N LEU A 141 6.04 18.60 -20.09
CA LEU A 141 5.37 19.90 -19.98
C LEU A 141 5.74 20.86 -21.10
N TYR A 142 7.02 20.93 -21.48
CA TYR A 142 7.45 21.75 -22.61
C TYR A 142 6.70 21.34 -23.89
N LEU A 143 6.58 20.04 -24.16
CA LEU A 143 5.85 19.51 -25.32
C LEU A 143 4.36 19.86 -25.27
N ILE A 144 3.69 19.75 -24.11
CA ILE A 144 2.29 20.17 -23.95
C ILE A 144 2.11 21.66 -24.34
N HIS A 145 2.97 22.52 -23.81
CA HIS A 145 2.85 23.97 -23.98
C HIS A 145 3.15 24.42 -25.41
N GLN A 146 4.14 23.81 -26.07
CA GLN A 146 4.55 24.20 -27.42
C GLN A 146 3.67 23.57 -28.52
N ASN A 147 3.29 22.30 -28.37
CA ASN A 147 2.79 21.51 -29.49
C ASN A 147 1.28 21.26 -29.45
N CYS A 148 0.66 21.17 -28.28
CA CYS A 148 -0.77 20.84 -28.20
C CYS A 148 -1.68 22.07 -28.10
N ARG A 149 -1.47 22.88 -27.06
CA ARG A 149 -2.56 23.69 -26.49
C ARG A 149 -2.85 24.97 -27.28
N ARG A 150 -1.81 25.62 -27.82
CA ARG A 150 -1.95 26.88 -28.59
C ARG A 150 -2.34 26.66 -30.05
N ARG A 151 -2.03 25.49 -30.62
CA ARG A 151 -2.10 25.26 -32.07
C ARG A 151 -3.20 24.28 -32.49
N PHE A 152 -3.62 23.35 -31.61
CA PHE A 152 -4.58 22.28 -31.95
C PHE A 152 -5.80 22.19 -31.02
N GLY A 153 -5.89 23.03 -29.98
CA GLY A 153 -7.07 23.11 -29.12
C GLY A 153 -7.38 21.86 -28.27
N LEU A 154 -6.42 20.94 -28.15
CA LEU A 154 -6.57 19.72 -27.35
C LEU A 154 -6.77 20.04 -25.88
N SER A 155 -7.64 19.27 -25.21
CA SER A 155 -7.75 19.29 -23.75
C SER A 155 -6.44 18.82 -23.11
N LYS A 156 -6.26 19.13 -21.82
CA LYS A 156 -5.05 18.74 -21.08
C LYS A 156 -4.87 17.23 -21.05
N GLU A 157 -5.97 16.49 -20.86
CA GLU A 157 -5.98 15.02 -20.81
C GLU A 157 -5.73 14.40 -22.20
N GLU A 158 -6.34 14.93 -23.26
CA GLU A 158 -6.09 14.47 -24.64
C GLU A 158 -4.62 14.68 -25.03
N CYS A 159 -4.05 15.84 -24.70
CA CYS A 159 -2.63 16.10 -24.96
C CYS A 159 -1.73 15.20 -24.12
N ALA A 160 -2.02 15.00 -22.83
CA ALA A 160 -1.24 14.11 -21.98
C ALA A 160 -1.22 12.67 -22.52
N ARG A 161 -2.37 12.16 -22.98
CA ARG A 161 -2.45 10.85 -23.67
C ARG A 161 -1.60 10.83 -24.93
N TYR A 162 -1.67 11.87 -25.75
CA TYR A 162 -0.86 11.96 -26.96
C TYR A 162 0.65 12.00 -26.66
N ILE A 163 1.09 12.83 -25.71
CA ILE A 163 2.51 12.87 -25.32
C ILE A 163 2.98 11.53 -24.76
N SER A 164 2.08 10.76 -24.13
CA SER A 164 2.39 9.42 -23.62
C SER A 164 2.72 8.40 -24.71
N THR A 165 2.40 8.67 -25.98
CA THR A 165 2.78 7.79 -27.09
C THR A 165 4.18 8.09 -27.64
N LEU A 166 4.81 9.19 -27.21
CA LEU A 166 6.14 9.59 -27.70
C LEU A 166 7.22 8.84 -26.91
N LYS A 167 8.05 8.07 -27.62
CA LYS A 167 9.15 7.31 -27.05
C LYS A 167 10.33 8.21 -26.66
N LEU A 168 11.06 7.81 -25.62
CA LEU A 168 12.34 8.40 -25.21
C LEU A 168 13.52 7.91 -26.07
N GLU A 169 13.32 6.85 -26.86
CA GLU A 169 14.31 6.34 -27.81
C GLU A 169 14.80 7.44 -28.75
N GLY A 170 16.10 7.46 -29.04
CA GLY A 170 16.75 8.54 -29.80
C GLY A 170 17.02 9.82 -28.99
N THR A 171 16.67 9.85 -27.69
CA THR A 171 17.00 10.96 -26.79
C THR A 171 18.07 10.54 -25.77
N PRO A 172 18.80 11.50 -25.14
CA PRO A 172 19.80 11.20 -24.11
C PRO A 172 19.29 10.44 -22.87
N LEU A 173 17.97 10.35 -22.66
CA LEU A 173 17.36 9.59 -21.56
C LEU A 173 16.80 8.24 -22.02
N GLY A 174 16.68 8.01 -23.33
CA GLY A 174 16.24 6.74 -23.89
C GLY A 174 17.18 5.60 -23.52
N ASP A 175 18.48 5.78 -23.75
CA ASP A 175 19.50 4.76 -23.45
C ASP A 175 19.51 4.39 -21.96
N LYS A 176 19.37 5.39 -21.07
CA LYS A 176 19.29 5.16 -19.62
C LYS A 176 18.05 4.36 -19.23
N CYS A 177 16.90 4.67 -19.83
CA CYS A 177 15.67 3.93 -19.60
C CYS A 177 15.81 2.48 -20.07
N MET A 178 16.28 2.27 -21.29
CA MET A 178 16.48 0.94 -21.88
C MET A 178 17.49 0.09 -21.11
N ALA A 179 18.61 0.67 -20.65
CA ALA A 179 19.59 -0.03 -19.82
C ALA A 179 18.97 -0.60 -18.53
N SER A 180 17.90 0.01 -18.01
CA SER A 180 17.21 -0.47 -16.83
C SER A 180 16.34 -1.71 -17.07
N HIS A 181 16.03 -2.04 -18.33
CA HIS A 181 15.23 -3.19 -18.78
C HIS A 181 16.09 -4.37 -19.24
N VAL A 182 17.35 -4.14 -19.62
CA VAL A 182 18.25 -5.19 -20.14
C VAL A 182 18.92 -5.92 -18.98
N ALA A 183 18.32 -7.02 -18.52
CA ALA A 183 18.99 -7.97 -17.64
C ALA A 183 18.89 -9.39 -18.23
N SER A 184 20.02 -10.10 -18.27
CA SER A 184 19.99 -11.53 -18.60
C SER A 184 19.54 -12.30 -17.35
N CYS A 185 18.42 -13.01 -17.45
CA CYS A 185 17.88 -13.80 -16.35
C CYS A 185 18.15 -15.28 -16.56
N ASP A 186 18.66 -15.96 -15.55
CA ASP A 186 18.70 -17.42 -15.56
C ASP A 186 17.30 -17.98 -15.22
N SER A 187 16.66 -18.57 -16.23
CA SER A 187 15.37 -19.25 -16.09
C SER A 187 15.38 -20.36 -15.02
N LYS A 188 16.56 -20.91 -14.68
CA LYS A 188 16.78 -21.94 -13.67
C LYS A 188 17.18 -21.37 -12.30
N MET A 189 16.95 -20.08 -12.04
CA MET A 189 17.12 -19.54 -10.69
C MET A 189 16.12 -20.16 -9.72
N LYS A 190 16.64 -20.66 -8.60
CA LYS A 190 15.82 -21.26 -7.53
C LYS A 190 15.21 -20.21 -6.61
N TYR A 191 15.95 -19.15 -6.31
CA TYR A 191 15.56 -18.14 -5.33
C TYR A 191 15.22 -16.82 -6.02
N ARG A 192 14.33 -16.05 -5.39
CA ARG A 192 14.01 -14.68 -5.77
C ARG A 192 15.26 -13.81 -5.61
N THR A 193 15.46 -12.88 -6.52
CA THR A 193 16.36 -11.74 -6.28
C THR A 193 15.82 -10.90 -5.11
N ILE A 194 16.66 -10.02 -4.54
CA ILE A 194 16.24 -9.16 -3.42
C ILE A 194 15.36 -8.01 -3.92
N ASP A 195 15.67 -7.46 -5.09
CA ASP A 195 14.94 -6.34 -5.68
C ASP A 195 13.72 -6.77 -6.50
N GLY A 196 13.42 -8.07 -6.60
CA GLY A 196 12.32 -8.61 -7.40
C GLY A 196 12.60 -8.72 -8.90
N SER A 197 13.79 -8.32 -9.38
CA SER A 197 14.19 -8.51 -10.78
C SER A 197 14.17 -9.98 -11.21
N CYS A 198 13.99 -10.24 -12.51
CA CYS A 198 13.94 -11.60 -13.06
C CYS A 198 12.83 -12.50 -12.49
N ASN A 199 11.80 -11.94 -11.86
CA ASN A 199 10.56 -12.68 -11.61
C ASN A 199 9.92 -13.06 -12.95
N ASN A 200 9.73 -12.07 -13.81
CA ASN A 200 9.39 -12.27 -15.22
C ASN A 200 10.68 -12.44 -16.05
N ILE A 201 10.77 -13.50 -16.86
CA ILE A 201 11.96 -13.82 -17.65
C ILE A 201 12.01 -13.00 -18.95
N ASP A 202 10.85 -12.72 -19.55
CA ASP A 202 10.73 -11.97 -20.79
C ASP A 202 10.85 -10.46 -20.53
N ASN A 203 10.41 -10.01 -19.36
CA ASN A 203 10.51 -8.63 -18.89
C ASN A 203 11.19 -8.55 -17.50
N PRO A 204 12.52 -8.67 -17.43
CA PRO A 204 13.28 -8.75 -16.16
C PRO A 204 13.07 -7.64 -15.14
N SER A 205 12.67 -6.45 -15.59
CA SER A 205 12.43 -5.28 -14.73
C SER A 205 11.02 -5.24 -14.12
N TRP A 206 10.09 -6.04 -14.61
CA TRP A 206 8.70 -6.05 -14.16
C TRP A 206 8.62 -6.50 -12.70
N GLY A 207 7.96 -5.68 -11.89
CA GLY A 207 7.83 -5.89 -10.45
C GLY A 207 9.08 -5.62 -9.61
N ARG A 208 10.17 -5.15 -10.24
CA ARG A 208 11.41 -4.78 -9.53
C ARG A 208 11.19 -3.53 -8.65
N ALA A 209 11.90 -3.47 -7.53
CA ALA A 209 12.03 -2.28 -6.69
C ALA A 209 12.51 -1.04 -7.48
N MET A 210 12.14 0.13 -6.97
CA MET A 210 12.46 1.44 -7.56
C MET A 210 11.98 1.58 -9.01
N THR A 211 10.80 1.04 -9.30
CA THR A 211 10.08 1.20 -10.58
C THR A 211 8.73 1.87 -10.36
N ALA A 212 8.04 2.24 -11.43
CA ALA A 212 6.76 2.94 -11.33
C ALA A 212 5.69 2.03 -10.75
N TYR A 213 4.75 2.60 -9.99
CA TYR A 213 3.44 1.97 -9.85
C TYR A 213 2.76 1.89 -11.23
N THR A 214 1.96 0.86 -11.44
CA THR A 214 1.07 0.84 -12.61
C THR A 214 -0.23 1.61 -12.33
N ARG A 215 -1.06 1.80 -13.35
CA ARG A 215 -2.27 2.62 -13.32
C ARG A 215 -3.49 1.79 -13.73
N ILE A 216 -4.52 1.79 -12.90
CA ILE A 216 -5.84 1.27 -13.29
C ILE A 216 -6.53 2.28 -14.20
N LEU A 217 -6.47 3.57 -13.86
CA LEU A 217 -6.99 4.66 -14.68
C LEU A 217 -5.89 5.66 -15.05
N PHE A 218 -6.02 6.26 -16.24
CA PHE A 218 -5.10 7.32 -16.68
C PHE A 218 -5.11 8.49 -15.67
N PRO A 219 -3.93 9.01 -15.27
CA PRO A 219 -3.84 10.01 -14.22
C PRO A 219 -4.48 11.36 -14.63
N GLN A 220 -5.08 12.04 -13.66
CA GLN A 220 -5.71 13.35 -13.78
C GLN A 220 -4.94 14.41 -13.01
N TYR A 221 -3.92 14.96 -13.67
CA TYR A 221 -3.20 16.15 -13.22
C TYR A 221 -3.88 17.44 -13.66
N PHE A 222 -3.74 18.51 -12.87
CA PHE A 222 -4.30 19.80 -13.22
C PHE A 222 -3.74 20.32 -14.55
N ASP A 223 -2.45 20.22 -14.79
CA ASP A 223 -1.78 20.63 -16.04
C ASP A 223 -1.72 19.51 -17.09
N GLY A 224 -2.18 18.31 -16.74
CA GLY A 224 -2.08 17.09 -17.54
C GLY A 224 -0.79 16.30 -17.35
N ILE A 225 0.22 16.82 -16.62
CA ILE A 225 1.53 16.17 -16.47
C ILE A 225 1.93 15.95 -15.02
N GLN A 226 1.91 16.98 -14.16
CA GLN A 226 2.43 16.84 -12.79
C GLN A 226 1.73 17.71 -11.75
N GLU A 227 1.06 18.80 -12.11
CA GLU A 227 0.51 19.70 -11.08
C GLU A 227 -0.66 18.99 -10.36
N PRO A 228 -0.62 18.84 -9.03
CA PRO A 228 -1.65 18.14 -8.29
C PRO A 228 -3.05 18.68 -8.58
N ARG A 229 -4.04 17.79 -8.54
CA ARG A 229 -5.44 18.14 -8.81
C ARG A 229 -5.90 19.23 -7.84
N ASN A 230 -6.26 20.41 -8.35
CA ASN A 230 -6.65 21.57 -7.55
C ASN A 230 -7.98 22.22 -7.98
N MET A 231 -8.53 21.82 -9.12
CA MET A 231 -9.84 22.26 -9.63
C MET A 231 -10.77 21.08 -9.85
N GLY A 232 -12.02 21.23 -9.42
CA GLY A 232 -13.09 20.27 -9.62
C GLY A 232 -13.79 20.40 -10.96
N GLN A 233 -14.77 19.52 -11.20
CA GLN A 233 -15.54 19.40 -12.44
C GLN A 233 -16.27 20.71 -12.80
N THR A 234 -16.74 21.45 -11.79
CA THR A 234 -17.46 22.71 -11.96
C THR A 234 -16.54 23.93 -12.18
N LYS A 235 -15.23 23.70 -12.38
CA LYS A 235 -14.17 24.73 -12.47
C LYS A 235 -14.01 25.57 -11.20
N LYS A 236 -14.49 25.08 -10.06
CA LYS A 236 -14.22 25.62 -8.73
C LYS A 236 -12.99 24.94 -8.14
N LEU A 237 -12.29 25.63 -7.25
CA LEU A 237 -11.18 25.04 -6.50
C LEU A 237 -11.68 23.86 -5.66
N LEU A 238 -10.89 22.79 -5.61
CA LEU A 238 -11.15 21.69 -4.69
C LEU A 238 -10.95 22.16 -3.24
N PRO A 239 -11.73 21.66 -2.27
CA PRO A 239 -11.51 21.96 -0.86
C PRO A 239 -10.11 21.48 -0.44
N SER A 240 -9.48 22.19 0.51
CA SER A 240 -8.18 21.74 1.04
C SER A 240 -8.35 20.36 1.69
N ALA A 241 -7.31 19.53 1.64
CA ALA A 241 -7.36 18.19 2.24
C ALA A 241 -7.76 18.24 3.72
N ARG A 242 -7.29 19.26 4.45
CA ARG A 242 -7.66 19.48 5.85
C ARG A 242 -9.12 19.89 6.03
N THR A 243 -9.68 20.73 5.16
CA THR A 243 -11.11 21.04 5.19
C THR A 243 -11.96 19.79 5.01
N VAL A 244 -11.57 18.90 4.09
CA VAL A 244 -12.27 17.63 3.87
C VAL A 244 -12.19 16.76 5.12
N SER A 245 -10.99 16.55 5.65
CA SER A 245 -10.80 15.76 6.87
C SER A 245 -11.65 16.29 8.03
N ALA A 246 -11.56 17.58 8.35
CA ALA A 246 -12.26 18.19 9.47
C ALA A 246 -13.80 18.16 9.36
N LEU A 247 -14.36 18.10 8.15
CA LEU A 247 -15.82 18.14 7.92
C LEU A 247 -16.44 16.76 7.65
N VAL A 248 -15.67 15.83 7.05
CA VAL A 248 -16.16 14.49 6.71
C VAL A 248 -15.87 13.50 7.84
N THR A 249 -14.70 13.60 8.46
CA THR A 249 -14.33 12.69 9.54
C THR A 249 -15.05 13.07 10.83
N ALA A 250 -15.43 12.06 11.60
CA ALA A 250 -15.94 12.26 12.96
C ALA A 250 -14.91 11.69 13.94
N ASN A 251 -14.64 12.43 15.01
CA ASN A 251 -13.90 11.88 16.14
C ASN A 251 -14.86 11.00 16.96
N ASN A 252 -14.98 9.73 16.57
CA ASN A 252 -15.85 8.77 17.22
C ASN A 252 -15.13 7.43 17.34
N ASP A 253 -14.83 7.04 18.58
CA ASP A 253 -14.26 5.74 18.91
C ASP A 253 -15.37 4.68 18.83
N GLN A 254 -15.36 3.91 17.75
CA GLN A 254 -16.26 2.78 17.54
C GLN A 254 -15.47 1.53 17.20
N SER A 255 -15.26 0.68 18.19
CA SER A 255 -14.64 -0.63 17.98
C SER A 255 -15.52 -1.57 17.14
N ASP A 256 -14.89 -2.39 16.29
CA ASP A 256 -15.52 -3.55 15.64
C ASP A 256 -15.86 -4.60 16.71
N ALA A 257 -16.96 -5.32 16.54
CA ALA A 257 -17.41 -6.31 17.53
C ALA A 257 -16.67 -7.66 17.42
N THR A 258 -16.09 -7.96 16.26
CA THR A 258 -15.66 -9.30 15.85
C THR A 258 -14.21 -9.38 15.42
N LYS A 259 -13.67 -8.30 14.85
CA LYS A 259 -12.32 -8.25 14.28
C LYS A 259 -11.32 -7.70 15.30
N THR A 260 -10.18 -8.35 15.37
CA THR A 260 -9.11 -7.98 16.30
C THR A 260 -8.18 -6.95 15.66
N LEU A 261 -7.31 -6.38 16.47
CA LEU A 261 -6.33 -5.40 16.03
C LEU A 261 -5.26 -6.03 15.11
N ALA A 262 -5.12 -7.37 15.09
CA ALA A 262 -4.30 -8.10 14.13
C ALA A 262 -4.71 -7.82 12.68
N VAL A 263 -5.99 -7.55 12.39
CA VAL A 263 -6.44 -7.17 11.04
C VAL A 263 -5.76 -5.88 10.60
N MET A 264 -5.73 -4.86 11.46
CA MET A 264 -5.05 -3.59 11.19
C MET A 264 -3.55 -3.82 11.01
N GLN A 265 -2.91 -4.49 11.96
CA GLN A 265 -1.45 -4.61 11.97
C GLN A 265 -0.93 -5.46 10.81
N TRP A 266 -1.63 -6.54 10.44
CA TRP A 266 -1.28 -7.34 9.26
C TRP A 266 -1.53 -6.57 7.96
N SER A 267 -2.61 -5.77 7.88
CA SER A 267 -2.87 -4.91 6.72
C SER A 267 -1.73 -3.92 6.49
N GLN A 268 -1.19 -3.33 7.57
CA GLN A 268 0.00 -2.49 7.46
C GLN A 268 1.22 -3.27 7.00
N PHE A 269 1.50 -4.42 7.62
CA PHE A 269 2.67 -5.23 7.27
C PHE A 269 2.67 -5.62 5.78
N VAL A 270 1.53 -6.10 5.27
CA VAL A 270 1.33 -6.41 3.84
C VAL A 270 1.43 -5.15 2.97
N SER A 271 0.85 -4.03 3.39
CA SER A 271 0.96 -2.77 2.65
C SER A 271 2.40 -2.27 2.57
N HIS A 272 3.21 -2.49 3.60
CA HIS A 272 4.61 -2.08 3.61
C HIS A 272 5.47 -2.96 2.69
N ASP A 273 5.14 -4.25 2.58
CA ASP A 273 5.81 -5.19 1.68
C ASP A 273 5.52 -4.86 0.20
N LEU A 274 4.29 -4.46 -0.10
CA LEU A 274 3.86 -4.13 -1.47
C LEU A 274 4.22 -2.71 -1.91
N ALA A 275 4.30 -1.74 -0.98
CA ALA A 275 4.40 -0.34 -1.36
C ALA A 275 5.19 0.53 -0.37
N HIS A 276 6.14 1.28 -0.91
CA HIS A 276 6.85 2.35 -0.24
C HIS A 276 7.00 3.51 -1.24
N THR A 277 6.31 4.62 -0.99
CA THR A 277 6.43 5.83 -1.83
C THR A 277 7.38 6.83 -1.16
N PRO A 278 8.62 6.99 -1.65
CA PRO A 278 9.56 7.93 -1.07
C PRO A 278 9.23 9.39 -1.44
N VAL A 279 9.70 10.35 -0.64
CA VAL A 279 9.58 11.79 -0.92
C VAL A 279 10.84 12.37 -1.56
N ARG A 280 10.72 13.57 -2.14
CA ARG A 280 11.83 14.27 -2.80
C ARG A 280 12.78 14.94 -1.80
N LYS A 281 14.06 15.00 -2.16
CA LYS A 281 15.10 15.87 -1.57
C LYS A 281 15.45 17.00 -2.55
N MET A 282 16.12 18.03 -2.03
CA MET A 282 16.73 19.09 -2.85
C MET A 282 17.78 18.48 -3.78
N VAL A 283 17.70 18.77 -5.08
CA VAL A 283 18.50 18.13 -6.13
C VAL A 283 19.98 18.49 -6.00
N SER A 284 20.31 19.73 -5.64
CA SER A 284 21.70 20.21 -5.60
C SER A 284 22.40 19.98 -4.26
N SER A 285 21.65 19.91 -3.16
CA SER A 285 22.23 19.81 -1.81
C SER A 285 22.02 18.48 -1.12
N GLY A 286 21.11 17.63 -1.61
CA GLY A 286 20.72 16.38 -0.94
C GLY A 286 19.96 16.60 0.37
N LYS A 287 19.62 17.84 0.74
CA LYS A 287 18.91 18.13 1.99
C LYS A 287 17.40 17.87 1.87
N PRO A 288 16.72 17.48 2.97
CA PRO A 288 15.27 17.38 3.00
C PRO A 288 14.59 18.73 2.71
N ILE A 289 13.40 18.66 2.10
CA ILE A 289 12.60 19.84 1.77
C ILE A 289 11.62 20.13 2.93
N SER A 290 11.54 21.38 3.37
CA SER A 290 10.49 21.86 4.27
C SER A 290 9.55 22.80 3.52
N CYS A 291 8.24 22.56 3.62
CA CYS A 291 7.20 23.29 2.90
C CYS A 291 6.37 24.23 3.77
N CYS A 292 6.59 24.18 5.08
CA CYS A 292 5.97 25.06 6.06
C CYS A 292 7.04 25.68 6.95
N ARG A 293 6.72 26.83 7.54
CA ARG A 293 7.50 27.38 8.65
C ARG A 293 7.30 26.52 9.89
N THR A 294 8.27 26.55 10.78
CA THR A 294 8.26 25.80 12.03
C THR A 294 7.21 26.32 13.01
N ASP A 295 6.80 27.58 12.87
CA ASP A 295 5.65 28.19 13.57
C ASP A 295 4.28 27.81 12.99
N GLY A 296 4.23 26.87 12.03
CA GLY A 296 2.98 26.41 11.40
C GLY A 296 2.41 27.34 10.33
N ASN A 297 3.09 28.42 9.94
CA ASN A 297 2.66 29.30 8.85
C ASN A 297 3.24 28.93 7.48
N THR A 298 2.68 29.51 6.43
CA THR A 298 3.17 29.33 5.05
C THR A 298 4.51 30.05 4.83
N LEU A 299 5.36 29.46 4.00
CA LEU A 299 6.59 30.09 3.53
C LEU A 299 6.31 31.26 2.58
N SER A 300 7.23 32.23 2.50
CA SER A 300 7.18 33.28 1.47
C SER A 300 7.37 32.67 0.08
N PRO A 301 6.73 33.19 -1.00
CA PRO A 301 6.80 32.58 -2.34
C PRO A 301 8.21 32.32 -2.87
N ARG A 302 9.18 33.19 -2.53
CA ARG A 302 10.59 33.04 -2.92
C ARG A 302 11.35 31.90 -2.21
N HIS A 303 10.77 31.34 -1.15
CA HIS A 303 11.36 30.24 -0.37
C HIS A 303 10.57 28.92 -0.53
N ILE A 304 9.56 28.88 -1.40
CA ILE A 304 8.80 27.65 -1.67
C ILE A 304 9.56 26.83 -2.70
N HIS A 305 9.96 25.62 -2.31
CA HIS A 305 10.54 24.67 -3.26
C HIS A 305 9.47 24.19 -4.26
N PRO A 306 9.78 23.98 -5.55
CA PRO A 306 8.79 23.53 -6.54
C PRO A 306 8.14 22.17 -6.25
N ASP A 307 8.81 21.35 -5.43
CA ASP A 307 8.30 20.05 -4.97
C ASP A 307 7.51 20.15 -3.65
N CYS A 308 7.16 21.35 -3.22
CA CYS A 308 6.22 21.57 -2.12
C CYS A 308 4.77 21.58 -2.60
N ALA A 309 3.92 20.87 -1.88
CA ALA A 309 2.46 20.94 -2.06
C ALA A 309 1.76 20.99 -0.69
N PRO A 310 2.07 22.01 0.15
CA PRO A 310 1.62 22.07 1.53
C PRO A 310 0.10 22.08 1.63
N ILE A 311 -0.41 21.50 2.71
CA ILE A 311 -1.85 21.43 2.96
C ILE A 311 -2.27 22.71 3.69
N SER A 312 -3.14 23.47 3.05
CA SER A 312 -3.69 24.70 3.63
C SER A 312 -4.70 24.37 4.75
N VAL A 313 -4.50 24.97 5.91
CA VAL A 313 -5.39 24.85 7.06
C VAL A 313 -6.24 26.13 7.18
N PRO A 314 -7.59 26.01 7.21
CA PRO A 314 -8.47 27.16 7.38
C PRO A 314 -8.33 27.85 8.75
N ASP A 315 -8.59 29.15 8.82
CA ASP A 315 -8.56 29.91 10.09
C ASP A 315 -9.50 29.34 11.16
N ARG A 316 -10.67 28.85 10.72
CA ARG A 316 -11.71 28.28 11.60
C ARG A 316 -11.59 26.77 11.74
N ASP A 317 -10.42 26.19 11.44
CA ASP A 317 -10.18 24.77 11.69
C ASP A 317 -10.35 24.46 13.19
N PRO A 318 -11.10 23.41 13.55
CA PRO A 318 -11.45 23.15 14.95
C PRO A 318 -10.28 22.68 15.82
N VAL A 319 -9.14 22.31 15.22
CA VAL A 319 -7.96 21.80 15.94
C VAL A 319 -6.75 22.68 15.68
N TYR A 320 -6.32 22.77 14.43
CA TYR A 320 -5.13 23.51 14.01
C TYR A 320 -5.36 25.02 14.03
N GLY A 321 -6.62 25.43 13.77
CA GLY A 321 -7.03 26.84 13.72
C GLY A 321 -6.80 27.55 15.05
N ILE A 322 -7.12 26.86 16.16
CA ILE A 322 -6.99 27.30 17.55
C ILE A 322 -5.52 27.56 17.92
N GLN A 323 -4.60 26.74 17.40
CA GLN A 323 -3.16 26.89 17.63
C GLN A 323 -2.47 27.78 16.57
N TYR A 324 -3.25 28.53 15.79
CA TYR A 324 -2.75 29.42 14.73
C TYR A 324 -1.92 28.73 13.64
N VAL A 325 -2.07 27.41 13.47
CA VAL A 325 -1.42 26.67 12.38
C VAL A 325 -2.20 26.89 11.09
N ARG A 326 -1.49 27.23 10.01
CA ARG A 326 -2.03 27.56 8.68
C ARG A 326 -1.46 26.70 7.55
N CYS A 327 -0.39 25.99 7.83
CA CYS A 327 0.35 25.18 6.88
C CYS A 327 0.68 23.83 7.53
N MET A 328 0.21 22.75 6.91
CA MET A 328 0.63 21.40 7.24
C MET A 328 1.61 20.90 6.17
N ASN A 329 2.78 20.43 6.62
CA ASN A 329 3.89 20.10 5.74
C ASN A 329 3.54 18.93 4.81
N TYR A 330 3.81 19.11 3.52
CA TYR A 330 3.68 18.05 2.53
C TYR A 330 4.68 18.28 1.39
N VAL A 331 5.60 17.34 1.25
CA VAL A 331 6.57 17.26 0.16
C VAL A 331 6.07 16.22 -0.83
N ARG A 332 6.15 16.55 -2.12
CA ARG A 332 5.67 15.68 -3.20
C ARG A 332 6.46 14.38 -3.26
N SER A 333 5.77 13.32 -3.68
CA SER A 333 6.35 12.00 -3.88
C SER A 333 7.41 12.01 -4.98
N LEU A 334 8.43 11.17 -4.83
CA LEU A 334 9.49 10.99 -5.81
C LEU A 334 8.92 10.27 -7.04
N ALA A 335 9.31 10.76 -8.22
CA ALA A 335 8.91 10.17 -9.49
C ALA A 335 9.95 9.17 -9.98
N VAL A 336 9.56 8.32 -10.93
CA VAL A 336 10.46 7.44 -11.68
C VAL A 336 10.08 7.45 -13.16
N LEU A 337 10.99 7.00 -14.03
CA LEU A 337 10.68 6.83 -15.44
C LEU A 337 9.55 5.80 -15.62
N ARG A 338 8.72 6.05 -16.63
CA ARG A 338 7.67 5.12 -17.06
C ARG A 338 8.29 3.84 -17.59
N SER A 339 7.69 2.69 -17.32
CA SER A 339 8.18 1.38 -17.78
C SER A 339 8.18 1.27 -19.32
N GLU A 340 7.33 2.02 -20.01
CA GLU A 340 7.27 2.01 -21.48
C GLU A 340 8.32 2.92 -22.14
N CYS A 341 9.18 3.57 -21.34
CA CYS A 341 10.18 4.55 -21.76
C CYS A 341 9.60 5.65 -22.66
N THR A 342 8.49 6.26 -22.24
CA THR A 342 7.82 7.36 -22.95
C THR A 342 7.89 8.68 -22.19
N PHE A 343 7.64 9.77 -22.91
CA PHE A 343 7.18 11.01 -22.29
C PHE A 343 5.79 10.82 -21.67
N GLY A 344 5.27 11.82 -20.96
CA GLY A 344 3.89 11.81 -20.46
C GLY A 344 3.76 12.31 -19.03
N PRO A 345 2.60 12.02 -18.40
CA PRO A 345 2.37 12.31 -16.99
C PRO A 345 3.41 11.68 -16.09
N LEU A 346 3.64 12.34 -14.95
CA LEU A 346 4.50 11.91 -13.89
C LEU A 346 3.97 10.61 -13.27
N GLU A 347 4.85 9.63 -13.11
CA GLU A 347 4.58 8.39 -12.38
C GLU A 347 5.42 8.32 -11.10
N GLN A 348 4.80 7.90 -9.99
CA GLN A 348 5.47 7.78 -8.70
C GLN A 348 6.23 6.47 -8.58
N MET A 349 7.32 6.52 -7.83
CA MET A 349 8.17 5.36 -7.55
C MET A 349 7.56 4.49 -6.44
N ASN A 350 7.61 3.18 -6.64
CA ASN A 350 7.62 2.21 -5.56
C ASN A 350 9.07 1.85 -5.22
N GLN A 351 9.55 2.18 -4.03
CA GLN A 351 10.93 1.90 -3.60
C GLN A 351 11.16 0.43 -3.23
N VAL A 352 10.09 -0.29 -2.90
CA VAL A 352 10.14 -1.74 -2.59
C VAL A 352 9.74 -2.57 -3.79
N SER A 353 9.99 -3.89 -3.71
CA SER A 353 9.50 -4.85 -4.72
C SER A 353 7.97 -4.79 -4.82
N HIS A 354 7.41 -5.13 -5.98
CA HIS A 354 5.95 -5.17 -6.15
C HIS A 354 5.33 -6.51 -5.73
N PHE A 355 6.14 -7.42 -5.17
CA PHE A 355 5.71 -8.76 -4.78
C PHE A 355 5.46 -8.84 -3.27
N LEU A 356 4.65 -9.81 -2.86
CA LEU A 356 4.53 -10.17 -1.46
C LEU A 356 5.67 -11.14 -1.11
N ASP A 357 6.87 -10.60 -0.88
CA ASP A 357 8.12 -11.36 -0.77
C ASP A 357 8.95 -11.04 0.49
N GLY A 358 8.32 -10.47 1.52
CA GLY A 358 8.94 -10.21 2.81
C GLY A 358 10.05 -9.16 2.72
N SER A 359 9.99 -8.24 1.76
CA SER A 359 10.94 -7.14 1.60
C SER A 359 11.04 -6.28 2.87
N THR A 360 9.98 -6.22 3.68
CA THR A 360 9.96 -5.62 5.02
C THR A 360 10.93 -6.26 6.01
N ILE A 361 11.31 -7.51 5.79
CA ILE A 361 12.26 -8.29 6.60
C ILE A 361 13.64 -8.28 5.94
N TYR A 362 13.70 -8.47 4.61
CA TYR A 362 14.93 -8.79 3.89
C TYR A 362 15.56 -7.61 3.13
N GLY A 363 14.89 -6.47 3.07
CA GLY A 363 15.27 -5.33 2.23
C GLY A 363 14.82 -5.48 0.79
N SER A 364 14.87 -4.38 0.04
CA SER A 364 14.54 -4.32 -1.41
C SER A 364 15.76 -4.09 -2.30
N ASP A 365 16.94 -4.06 -1.72
CA ASP A 365 18.21 -4.02 -2.43
C ASP A 365 19.26 -4.90 -1.73
N LEU A 366 20.27 -5.30 -2.50
CA LEU A 366 21.29 -6.23 -2.03
C LEU A 366 22.17 -5.66 -0.91
N THR A 367 22.34 -4.34 -0.85
CA THR A 367 23.14 -3.68 0.19
C THR A 367 22.43 -3.84 1.53
N LYS A 368 21.18 -3.41 1.63
CA LYS A 368 20.37 -3.56 2.85
C LYS A 368 20.22 -5.02 3.27
N SER A 369 19.96 -5.91 2.30
CA SER A 369 19.86 -7.35 2.58
C SER A 369 21.14 -7.94 3.20
N ARG A 370 22.31 -7.50 2.74
CA ARG A 370 23.60 -7.94 3.32
C ARG A 370 23.83 -7.35 4.70
N GLU A 371 23.47 -6.10 4.93
CA GLU A 371 23.60 -5.44 6.23
C GLU A 371 22.81 -6.13 7.34
N LEU A 372 21.64 -6.67 7.00
CA LEU A 372 20.75 -7.38 7.92
C LEU A 372 21.20 -8.83 8.21
N ARG A 373 22.14 -9.39 7.44
CA ARG A 373 22.58 -10.78 7.58
C ARG A 373 23.72 -10.93 8.58
N GLU A 374 23.70 -12.03 9.32
CA GLU A 374 24.80 -12.43 10.21
C GLU A 374 25.93 -13.13 9.44
N PHE A 375 25.61 -13.69 8.26
CA PHE A 375 26.50 -14.57 7.48
C PHE A 375 27.02 -15.79 8.27
N GLN A 376 26.24 -16.20 9.28
CA GLN A 376 26.48 -17.41 10.02
C GLN A 376 25.18 -18.22 10.17
N GLY A 377 25.20 -19.47 9.71
CA GLY A 377 24.07 -20.40 9.84
C GLY A 377 22.80 -19.96 9.10
N GLY A 378 22.94 -19.09 8.10
CA GLY A 378 21.84 -18.52 7.33
C GLY A 378 20.99 -17.52 8.10
N ARG A 379 21.49 -16.95 9.20
CA ARG A 379 20.70 -16.10 10.11
C ARG A 379 20.73 -14.62 9.74
N LEU A 380 19.68 -13.92 10.18
CA LEU A 380 19.63 -12.46 10.29
C LEU A 380 20.28 -12.01 11.59
N ARG A 381 20.90 -10.83 11.56
CA ARG A 381 21.44 -10.17 12.75
C ARG A 381 20.33 -9.86 13.74
N ILE A 382 20.66 -9.94 15.02
CA ILE A 382 19.80 -9.62 16.14
C ILE A 382 20.60 -8.92 17.23
N ASP A 383 19.92 -8.10 18.03
CA ASP A 383 20.44 -7.61 19.30
C ASP A 383 19.79 -8.42 20.43
N VAL A 384 20.59 -9.00 21.33
CA VAL A 384 20.06 -9.69 22.51
C VAL A 384 19.96 -8.72 23.67
N ARG A 385 18.75 -8.53 24.21
CA ARG A 385 18.48 -7.66 25.36
C ARG A 385 17.53 -8.35 26.32
N ASN A 386 17.82 -8.29 27.61
CA ASN A 386 17.04 -8.96 28.66
C ASN A 386 16.81 -10.47 28.39
N GLY A 387 17.74 -11.13 27.69
CA GLY A 387 17.64 -12.55 27.32
C GLY A 387 16.83 -12.85 26.05
N HIS A 388 16.26 -11.83 25.41
CA HIS A 388 15.42 -11.97 24.22
C HIS A 388 16.07 -11.38 22.97
N ALA A 389 15.76 -11.94 21.80
CA ALA A 389 16.25 -11.46 20.52
C ALA A 389 15.35 -10.35 19.97
N PHE A 390 15.93 -9.20 19.67
CA PHE A 390 15.28 -8.06 19.01
C PHE A 390 15.98 -7.73 17.69
N LEU A 391 15.34 -6.87 16.90
CA LEU A 391 15.93 -6.34 15.67
C LEU A 391 17.26 -5.62 15.97
N PRO A 392 18.21 -5.63 15.03
CA PRO A 392 19.47 -4.89 15.18
C PRO A 392 19.23 -3.39 15.33
N SER A 393 20.18 -2.66 15.91
CA SER A 393 20.12 -1.20 16.01
C SER A 393 20.45 -0.51 14.69
N GLU A 394 19.70 0.53 14.36
CA GLU A 394 19.97 1.41 13.21
C GLU A 394 21.21 2.27 13.46
N ASN A 395 22.10 2.32 12.45
CA ASN A 395 23.37 3.04 12.52
C ASN A 395 23.44 4.22 11.55
N ASP A 396 22.51 4.35 10.60
CA ASP A 396 22.43 5.52 9.71
C ASP A 396 22.11 6.78 10.53
N PRO A 397 23.02 7.78 10.58
CA PRO A 397 22.80 9.01 11.31
C PRO A 397 21.63 9.86 10.78
N GLU A 398 21.11 9.66 9.56
CA GLU A 398 19.90 10.34 9.07
C GLU A 398 18.60 9.73 9.61
N ILE A 399 18.64 8.48 10.07
CA ILE A 399 17.47 7.74 10.56
C ILE A 399 17.52 7.58 12.09
N ALA A 400 18.67 7.19 12.63
CA ALA A 400 18.83 6.74 14.02
C ALA A 400 18.45 7.79 15.08
N PHE A 401 18.59 9.08 14.78
CA PHE A 401 18.36 10.17 15.76
C PHE A 401 16.87 10.43 16.08
N GLN A 402 15.96 9.82 15.31
CA GLN A 402 14.53 10.13 15.36
C GLN A 402 13.79 9.33 16.43
N CYS A 403 14.37 8.21 16.85
CA CYS A 403 13.75 7.34 17.82
C CYS A 403 14.26 7.59 19.23
N GLU A 404 13.34 7.67 20.19
CA GLU A 404 13.70 7.72 21.61
C GLU A 404 14.38 6.40 22.02
N GLY A 405 15.59 6.50 22.56
CA GLY A 405 16.40 5.33 22.93
C GLY A 405 17.08 4.61 21.76
N GLY A 406 16.85 5.01 20.51
CA GLY A 406 17.45 4.47 19.28
C GLY A 406 16.49 3.66 18.41
N CYS A 407 16.67 3.71 17.08
CA CYS A 407 15.82 2.98 16.13
C CYS A 407 16.25 1.52 15.95
N TYR A 408 15.33 0.68 15.49
CA TYR A 408 15.60 -0.64 14.94
C TYR A 408 15.91 -0.55 13.45
N ASP A 409 16.75 -1.46 13.00
CA ASP A 409 17.11 -1.73 11.63
C ASP A 409 16.36 -2.98 11.13
N SER A 410 15.73 -2.89 9.96
CA SER A 410 14.95 -3.95 9.33
C SER A 410 14.96 -3.77 7.81
N GLY A 411 14.26 -4.63 7.06
CA GLY A 411 14.14 -4.47 5.61
C GLY A 411 13.37 -3.21 5.19
N ASP A 412 12.60 -2.62 6.10
CA ASP A 412 11.84 -1.38 5.89
C ASP A 412 11.95 -0.44 7.11
N ASP A 413 12.35 0.81 6.86
CA ASP A 413 12.65 1.80 7.92
C ASP A 413 11.41 2.23 8.71
N ARG A 414 10.21 2.03 8.15
CA ARG A 414 8.94 2.38 8.81
C ARG A 414 8.64 1.46 9.99
N VAL A 415 9.41 0.39 10.21
CA VAL A 415 9.34 -0.47 11.41
C VAL A 415 9.30 0.32 12.72
N ASN A 416 9.91 1.50 12.74
CA ASN A 416 10.05 2.35 13.91
C ASN A 416 8.84 3.22 14.24
N VAL A 417 7.83 3.29 13.36
CA VAL A 417 6.77 4.31 13.45
C VAL A 417 5.93 4.17 14.73
N TYR A 418 5.59 2.96 15.17
CA TYR A 418 4.96 2.70 16.47
C TYR A 418 5.15 1.25 16.94
N PRO A 419 4.97 0.97 18.25
CA PRO A 419 5.47 -0.26 18.88
C PRO A 419 4.94 -1.57 18.30
N GLN A 420 3.66 -1.64 17.92
CA GLN A 420 3.06 -2.89 17.40
C GLN A 420 3.68 -3.34 16.07
N LEU A 421 4.13 -2.39 15.24
CA LEU A 421 4.83 -2.72 14.00
C LEU A 421 6.21 -3.31 14.29
N ALA A 422 6.95 -2.72 15.25
CA ALA A 422 8.22 -3.27 15.71
C ALA A 422 8.07 -4.69 16.32
N VAL A 423 6.97 -4.97 17.04
CA VAL A 423 6.64 -6.34 17.51
C VAL A 423 6.52 -7.30 16.33
N ILE A 424 5.71 -6.98 15.31
CA ILE A 424 5.52 -7.88 14.17
C ILE A 424 6.79 -8.09 13.34
N HIS A 425 7.58 -7.05 13.10
CA HIS A 425 8.88 -7.22 12.42
C HIS A 425 9.84 -8.10 13.24
N THR A 426 9.86 -7.95 14.57
CA THR A 426 10.66 -8.79 15.47
C THR A 426 10.22 -10.25 15.40
N ILE A 427 8.92 -10.52 15.41
CA ILE A 427 8.36 -11.88 15.29
C ILE A 427 8.81 -12.55 13.99
N TRP A 428 8.78 -11.84 12.86
CA TRP A 428 9.21 -12.40 11.57
C TRP A 428 10.73 -12.58 11.45
N HIS A 429 11.53 -11.71 12.07
CA HIS A 429 12.98 -11.94 12.19
C HIS A 429 13.30 -13.20 13.02
N ARG A 430 12.55 -13.40 14.12
CA ARG A 430 12.68 -14.60 14.95
C ARG A 430 12.28 -15.85 14.16
N GLU A 431 11.21 -15.80 13.38
CA GLU A 431 10.76 -16.94 12.57
C GLU A 431 11.82 -17.36 11.55
N HIS A 432 12.41 -16.39 10.84
CA HIS A 432 13.53 -16.69 9.93
C HIS A 432 14.68 -17.41 10.65
N ASN A 433 15.12 -16.88 11.80
CA ASN A 433 16.22 -17.46 12.56
C ASN A 433 15.87 -18.82 13.17
N ARG A 434 14.60 -19.05 13.54
CA ARG A 434 14.07 -20.33 14.01
C ARG A 434 14.15 -21.39 12.91
N ILE A 435 13.65 -21.06 11.71
CA ILE A 435 13.71 -21.94 10.53
C ILE A 435 15.16 -22.23 10.15
N ALA A 436 16.00 -21.21 9.99
CA ALA A 436 17.41 -21.37 9.61
C ALA A 436 18.17 -22.30 10.59
N LYS A 437 17.94 -22.14 11.90
CA LYS A 437 18.52 -23.00 12.95
C LYS A 437 18.07 -24.46 12.84
N ILE A 438 16.80 -24.71 12.51
CA ILE A 438 16.28 -26.08 12.35
C ILE A 438 16.83 -26.71 11.07
N LEU A 439 16.82 -25.97 9.95
CA LEU A 439 17.38 -26.43 8.68
C LEU A 439 18.87 -26.75 8.78
N ALA A 440 19.65 -25.95 9.52
CA ALA A 440 21.07 -26.22 9.75
C ALA A 440 21.32 -27.56 10.49
N LYS A 441 20.41 -27.94 11.40
CA LYS A 441 20.48 -29.24 12.10
C LYS A 441 20.08 -30.40 11.19
N LEU A 442 19.02 -30.23 10.40
CA LEU A 442 18.53 -31.24 9.47
C LEU A 442 19.55 -31.48 8.34
N ASN A 443 20.09 -30.41 7.79
CA ASN A 443 20.94 -30.41 6.59
C ASN A 443 22.33 -29.86 6.91
N SER A 444 23.15 -30.65 7.61
CA SER A 444 24.48 -30.26 8.10
C SER A 444 25.50 -29.87 7.01
N ASN A 445 25.23 -30.20 5.75
CA ASN A 445 26.09 -29.87 4.61
C ASN A 445 25.68 -28.56 3.90
N TRP A 446 24.56 -27.94 4.28
CA TRP A 446 24.12 -26.69 3.67
C TRP A 446 25.04 -25.53 4.09
N THR A 447 25.38 -24.70 3.12
CA THR A 447 26.15 -23.47 3.35
C THR A 447 25.27 -22.39 3.99
N ASP A 448 25.90 -21.34 4.52
CA ASP A 448 25.19 -20.15 5.02
C ASP A 448 24.18 -19.60 4.01
N GLU A 449 24.59 -19.47 2.74
CA GLU A 449 23.73 -18.94 1.69
C GLU A 449 22.52 -19.83 1.42
N ILE A 450 22.69 -21.16 1.39
CA ILE A 450 21.57 -22.08 1.18
C ILE A 450 20.59 -21.99 2.36
N LEU A 451 21.10 -21.94 3.59
CA LEU A 451 20.29 -21.80 4.80
C LEU A 451 19.48 -20.50 4.80
N TYR A 452 20.13 -19.38 4.48
CA TYR A 452 19.48 -18.08 4.39
C TYR A 452 18.37 -18.08 3.33
N GLN A 453 18.67 -18.57 2.13
CA GLN A 453 17.71 -18.54 1.03
C GLN A 453 16.53 -19.50 1.24
N GLU A 454 16.76 -20.69 1.81
CA GLU A 454 15.67 -21.62 2.14
C GLU A 454 14.81 -21.09 3.29
N ALA A 455 15.41 -20.53 4.34
CA ALA A 455 14.66 -19.89 5.42
C ALA A 455 13.83 -18.70 4.91
N ARG A 456 14.45 -17.81 4.10
CA ARG A 456 13.75 -16.70 3.42
C ARG A 456 12.59 -17.21 2.58
N ARG A 457 12.82 -18.24 1.77
CA ARG A 457 11.80 -18.80 0.88
C ARG A 457 10.61 -19.41 1.65
N ILE A 458 10.85 -20.08 2.77
CA ILE A 458 9.80 -20.63 3.63
C ILE A 458 9.01 -19.50 4.28
N VAL A 459 9.67 -18.52 4.90
CA VAL A 459 9.00 -17.36 5.53
C VAL A 459 8.12 -16.60 4.53
N ILE A 460 8.60 -16.41 3.30
CA ILE A 460 7.79 -15.79 2.23
C ILE A 460 6.54 -16.63 1.94
N ALA A 461 6.67 -17.96 1.90
CA ALA A 461 5.54 -18.85 1.70
C ALA A 461 4.52 -18.77 2.86
N GLU A 462 4.99 -18.64 4.10
CA GLU A 462 4.14 -18.43 5.28
C GLU A 462 3.36 -17.11 5.19
N ILE A 463 4.03 -16.01 4.86
CA ILE A 463 3.42 -14.68 4.69
C ILE A 463 2.36 -14.71 3.57
N GLN A 464 2.71 -15.30 2.41
CA GLN A 464 1.78 -15.45 1.30
C GLN A 464 0.59 -16.32 1.70
N HIS A 465 0.82 -17.44 2.38
CA HIS A 465 -0.25 -18.34 2.81
C HIS A 465 -1.22 -17.65 3.77
N ILE A 466 -0.72 -17.05 4.86
CA ILE A 466 -1.53 -16.33 5.86
C ILE A 466 -2.33 -15.19 5.18
N THR A 467 -1.68 -14.43 4.29
CA THR A 467 -2.33 -13.29 3.63
C THR A 467 -3.53 -13.71 2.79
N TYR A 468 -3.39 -14.75 1.95
CA TYR A 468 -4.48 -15.18 1.07
C TYR A 468 -5.50 -16.10 1.77
N LYS A 469 -5.07 -16.89 2.76
CA LYS A 469 -5.91 -17.88 3.43
C LYS A 469 -6.69 -17.31 4.60
N GLU A 470 -6.07 -16.46 5.41
CA GLU A 470 -6.66 -15.96 6.66
C GLU A 470 -7.11 -14.50 6.54
N TRP A 471 -6.25 -13.61 6.04
CA TRP A 471 -6.52 -12.17 6.06
C TRP A 471 -7.43 -11.67 4.93
N LEU A 472 -7.18 -12.07 3.68
CA LEU A 472 -7.96 -11.59 2.53
C LEU A 472 -9.47 -11.90 2.64
N PRO A 473 -9.91 -13.07 3.15
CA PRO A 473 -11.32 -13.34 3.42
C PRO A 473 -11.97 -12.40 4.45
N ILE A 474 -11.21 -11.88 5.40
CA ILE A 474 -11.73 -10.89 6.38
C ILE A 474 -12.04 -9.57 5.68
N LEU A 475 -11.23 -9.18 4.70
CA LEU A 475 -11.43 -7.93 3.96
C LEU A 475 -12.53 -8.04 2.92
N LEU A 476 -12.50 -9.12 2.13
CA LEU A 476 -13.32 -9.25 0.93
C LEU A 476 -14.57 -10.10 1.15
N GLY A 477 -14.74 -10.76 2.29
CA GLY A 477 -15.81 -11.73 2.53
C GLY A 477 -15.52 -13.09 1.89
N ARG A 478 -15.98 -14.17 2.52
CA ARG A 478 -15.58 -15.54 2.15
C ARG A 478 -16.01 -15.94 0.74
N ILE A 479 -17.22 -15.52 0.34
CA ILE A 479 -17.82 -15.89 -0.95
C ILE A 479 -16.99 -15.33 -2.11
N SER A 480 -16.58 -14.06 -2.04
CA SER A 480 -15.80 -13.41 -3.10
C SER A 480 -14.41 -14.04 -3.26
N VAL A 481 -13.74 -14.42 -2.17
CA VAL A 481 -12.43 -15.09 -2.24
C VAL A 481 -12.55 -16.50 -2.82
N GLN A 482 -13.58 -17.26 -2.40
CA GLN A 482 -13.82 -18.62 -2.90
C GLN A 482 -14.20 -18.64 -4.38
N ALA A 483 -15.07 -17.73 -4.82
CA ALA A 483 -15.50 -17.62 -6.21
C ALA A 483 -14.33 -17.39 -7.19
N LEU A 484 -13.18 -16.92 -6.69
CA LEU A 484 -12.03 -16.54 -7.49
C LEU A 484 -10.84 -17.48 -7.33
N GLY A 485 -11.00 -18.60 -6.60
CA GLY A 485 -9.93 -19.58 -6.37
C GLY A 485 -8.74 -19.04 -5.55
N LEU A 486 -8.83 -17.81 -5.02
CA LEU A 486 -7.73 -17.12 -4.35
C LEU A 486 -7.28 -17.84 -3.07
N ALA A 487 -8.14 -18.66 -2.46
CA ALA A 487 -7.83 -19.44 -1.27
C ALA A 487 -7.60 -20.95 -1.49
N THR A 488 -7.93 -21.50 -2.67
CA THR A 488 -7.88 -22.96 -2.92
C THR A 488 -7.54 -23.26 -4.37
N GLY A 489 -6.37 -23.85 -4.62
CA GLY A 489 -6.02 -24.43 -5.91
C GLY A 489 -4.63 -25.05 -5.89
N TYR A 490 -4.51 -26.30 -6.32
CA TYR A 490 -3.24 -26.85 -6.80
C TYR A 490 -3.21 -26.60 -8.32
N ASN A 491 -2.06 -26.18 -8.86
CA ASN A 491 -1.87 -25.98 -10.31
C ASN A 491 -2.46 -24.69 -10.89
N ARG A 492 -2.25 -23.57 -10.18
CA ARG A 492 -2.41 -22.22 -10.74
C ARG A 492 -1.42 -22.00 -11.90
N LYS A 493 -1.83 -21.27 -12.95
CA LYS A 493 -0.96 -20.90 -14.08
C LYS A 493 -0.40 -19.51 -13.82
N TYR A 494 0.93 -19.41 -13.73
CA TYR A 494 1.65 -18.14 -13.79
C TYR A 494 1.44 -17.50 -15.17
N ASP A 495 1.21 -16.19 -15.21
CA ASP A 495 1.05 -15.43 -16.44
C ASP A 495 2.25 -14.50 -16.66
N SER A 496 3.04 -14.79 -17.69
CA SER A 496 4.22 -14.00 -18.07
C SER A 496 3.87 -12.76 -18.89
N GLU A 497 2.65 -12.65 -19.41
CA GLU A 497 2.24 -11.54 -20.27
C GLU A 497 1.63 -10.37 -19.48
N ASP A 498 1.36 -10.56 -18.19
CA ASP A 498 0.74 -9.56 -17.32
C ASP A 498 1.76 -8.89 -16.37
N GLU A 499 1.60 -7.58 -16.19
CA GLU A 499 2.53 -6.76 -15.42
C GLU A 499 2.24 -6.92 -13.90
N PRO A 500 3.23 -7.35 -13.09
CA PRO A 500 3.08 -7.55 -11.65
C PRO A 500 3.01 -6.27 -10.80
N ALA A 501 3.34 -5.11 -11.36
CA ALA A 501 3.42 -3.86 -10.58
C ALA A 501 2.15 -3.59 -9.75
N VAL A 502 2.35 -3.11 -8.53
CA VAL A 502 1.30 -2.62 -7.65
C VAL A 502 0.68 -1.37 -8.29
N SER A 503 -0.64 -1.30 -8.28
CA SER A 503 -1.36 -0.13 -8.78
C SER A 503 -1.22 1.05 -7.83
N ASN A 504 -1.11 2.25 -8.40
CA ASN A 504 -1.02 3.49 -7.65
C ASN A 504 -2.26 3.69 -6.78
N GLU A 505 -3.42 3.28 -7.31
CA GLU A 505 -4.72 3.26 -6.64
C GLU A 505 -4.72 2.39 -5.38
N ALA A 506 -4.18 1.17 -5.45
CA ALA A 506 -4.11 0.28 -4.30
C ALA A 506 -3.17 0.84 -3.22
N ALA A 507 -1.94 1.25 -3.61
CA ALA A 507 -0.91 1.74 -2.69
C ALA A 507 -1.26 3.08 -2.03
N THR A 508 -1.94 3.97 -2.76
CA THR A 508 -2.15 5.36 -2.34
C THR A 508 -3.54 5.60 -1.76
N ALA A 509 -4.54 4.77 -2.10
CA ALA A 509 -5.91 4.94 -1.61
C ALA A 509 -6.48 3.68 -0.97
N ALA A 510 -6.54 2.56 -1.69
CA ALA A 510 -7.31 1.41 -1.20
C ALA A 510 -6.73 0.82 0.09
N LEU A 511 -5.42 0.53 0.15
CA LEU A 511 -4.75 -0.01 1.34
C LEU A 511 -4.73 0.97 2.53
N ARG A 512 -5.06 2.26 2.32
CA ARG A 512 -5.15 3.27 3.40
C ARG A 512 -6.36 3.08 4.29
N PHE A 513 -7.27 2.15 3.98
CA PHE A 513 -8.35 1.76 4.89
C PHE A 513 -7.82 1.40 6.29
N LEU A 514 -6.57 0.90 6.39
CA LEU A 514 -5.95 0.51 7.66
C LEU A 514 -5.97 1.62 8.72
N SER A 515 -5.93 2.89 8.31
CA SER A 515 -5.97 4.05 9.22
C SER A 515 -7.28 4.11 10.01
N SER A 516 -8.39 3.59 9.43
CA SER A 516 -9.68 3.47 10.12
C SER A 516 -9.73 2.40 11.18
N LEU A 517 -8.80 1.44 11.17
CA LEU A 517 -8.83 0.28 12.06
C LEU A 517 -7.97 0.48 13.31
N MET A 518 -7.19 1.57 13.37
CA MET A 518 -6.21 1.82 14.42
C MET A 518 -6.86 2.14 15.75
N GLN A 519 -6.24 1.69 16.85
CA GLN A 519 -6.65 1.99 18.22
C GLN A 519 -5.74 3.04 18.84
N GLY A 520 -6.32 4.01 19.56
CA GLY A 520 -5.54 5.05 20.25
C GLY A 520 -4.91 4.57 21.56
N ARG A 521 -5.55 3.60 22.21
CA ARG A 521 -5.07 2.92 23.42
C ARG A 521 -4.76 1.47 23.12
N LEU A 522 -3.52 1.07 23.30
CA LEU A 522 -3.08 -0.30 23.11
C LEU A 522 -3.12 -1.03 24.44
N ILE A 523 -4.03 -1.98 24.57
CA ILE A 523 -4.21 -2.73 25.82
C ILE A 523 -3.02 -3.67 26.00
N ILE A 524 -2.43 -3.66 27.19
CA ILE A 524 -1.45 -4.63 27.65
C ILE A 524 -2.18 -5.54 28.64
N PRO A 525 -2.62 -6.73 28.21
CA PRO A 525 -3.26 -7.68 29.11
C PRO A 525 -2.32 -8.04 30.25
N SER A 526 -2.80 -7.93 31.48
CA SER A 526 -2.07 -8.30 32.69
C SER A 526 -2.87 -9.34 33.46
N ASN A 527 -2.19 -10.23 34.17
CA ASN A 527 -2.82 -11.19 35.09
C ASN A 527 -3.43 -10.51 36.33
N SER A 528 -3.07 -9.25 36.58
CA SER A 528 -3.73 -8.40 37.58
C SER A 528 -5.07 -7.89 37.05
N HIS A 529 -6.09 -7.75 37.91
CA HIS A 529 -7.36 -7.08 37.56
C HIS A 529 -7.21 -5.62 37.08
N GLU A 530 -6.01 -5.04 37.12
CA GLU A 530 -5.68 -3.73 36.56
C GLU A 530 -5.28 -3.83 35.09
N ILE A 531 -6.07 -3.17 34.22
CA ILE A 531 -5.79 -3.06 32.78
C ILE A 531 -4.75 -1.96 32.57
N LYS A 532 -3.58 -2.33 32.03
CA LYS A 532 -2.57 -1.37 31.57
C LYS A 532 -2.74 -1.09 30.09
N TYR A 533 -2.36 0.11 29.64
CA TYR A 533 -2.40 0.47 28.23
C TYR A 533 -1.28 1.45 27.86
N LEU A 534 -0.89 1.44 26.58
CA LEU A 534 -0.04 2.46 25.97
C LEU A 534 -0.92 3.42 25.17
N GLU A 535 -0.74 4.72 25.36
CA GLU A 535 -1.39 5.75 24.54
C GLU A 535 -0.56 5.96 23.27
N LEU A 536 -1.09 5.60 22.10
CA LEU A 536 -0.34 5.58 20.82
C LEU A 536 0.36 6.91 20.52
N SER A 537 -0.28 8.05 20.84
CA SER A 537 0.28 9.40 20.65
C SER A 537 1.59 9.66 21.41
N GLU A 538 1.88 8.88 22.44
CA GLU A 538 3.08 9.02 23.28
C GLU A 538 4.23 8.12 22.80
N TYR A 539 3.98 7.20 21.84
CA TYR A 539 4.95 6.19 21.42
C TYR A 539 5.28 6.18 19.92
N PHE A 540 4.90 7.23 19.18
CA PHE A 540 5.34 7.38 17.80
C PHE A 540 6.86 7.57 17.74
N PHE A 541 7.55 6.72 16.97
CA PHE A 541 9.01 6.67 16.92
C PHE A 541 9.66 6.35 18.28
N ASN A 542 8.99 5.58 19.12
CA ASN A 542 9.58 4.99 20.33
C ASN A 542 9.45 3.45 20.28
N PRO A 543 10.20 2.78 19.37
CA PRO A 543 10.06 1.35 19.15
C PRO A 543 10.65 0.51 20.28
N ARG A 544 11.64 1.03 21.02
CA ARG A 544 12.34 0.27 22.09
C ARG A 544 11.52 0.03 23.35
N VAL A 545 10.34 0.65 23.45
CA VAL A 545 9.38 0.32 24.53
C VAL A 545 9.05 -1.19 24.56
N ILE A 546 9.18 -1.89 23.43
CA ILE A 546 8.93 -3.33 23.34
C ILE A 546 10.00 -4.20 24.02
N GLU A 547 11.11 -3.64 24.50
CA GLU A 547 12.20 -4.41 25.13
C GLU A 547 11.86 -4.88 26.55
N SER A 548 10.70 -4.46 27.06
CA SER A 548 10.08 -4.98 28.27
C SER A 548 9.21 -6.20 27.94
N ASP A 549 9.47 -7.33 28.60
CA ASP A 549 8.71 -8.58 28.41
C ASP A 549 7.20 -8.38 28.54
N ALA A 550 6.77 -7.63 29.55
CA ALA A 550 5.36 -7.33 29.79
C ALA A 550 4.74 -6.54 28.62
N ILE A 551 5.51 -5.70 27.95
CA ILE A 551 5.04 -4.89 26.83
C ILE A 551 5.07 -5.70 25.53
N PHE A 552 6.13 -6.45 25.25
CA PHE A 552 6.24 -7.27 24.04
C PHE A 552 5.09 -8.29 23.95
N ASP A 553 4.97 -9.16 24.96
CA ASP A 553 3.95 -10.20 24.99
C ASP A 553 2.55 -9.59 25.15
N GLY A 554 2.44 -8.50 25.93
CA GLY A 554 1.18 -7.79 26.11
C GLY A 554 0.66 -7.16 24.82
N LEU A 555 1.51 -6.54 24.01
CA LEU A 555 1.13 -6.01 22.70
C LEU A 555 0.81 -7.13 21.72
N LEU A 556 1.56 -8.24 21.74
CA LEU A 556 1.30 -9.41 20.89
C LEU A 556 -0.05 -10.06 21.22
N HIS A 557 -0.37 -10.24 22.50
CA HIS A 557 -1.70 -10.64 22.94
C HIS A 557 -2.76 -9.58 22.64
N GLY A 558 -2.43 -8.29 22.75
CA GLY A 558 -3.32 -7.19 22.39
C GLY A 558 -3.73 -7.26 20.92
N LEU A 559 -2.81 -7.61 20.01
CA LEU A 559 -3.12 -7.79 18.58
C LEU A 559 -4.21 -8.85 18.37
N SER A 560 -4.17 -9.97 19.10
CA SER A 560 -5.15 -11.05 18.95
C SER A 560 -6.40 -10.88 19.80
N THR A 561 -6.40 -10.07 20.87
CA THR A 561 -7.54 -10.00 21.81
C THR A 561 -8.28 -8.66 21.78
N GLN A 562 -7.58 -7.56 21.54
CA GLN A 562 -8.17 -6.24 21.41
C GLN A 562 -8.86 -6.10 20.06
N THR A 563 -10.03 -5.47 20.03
CA THR A 563 -10.76 -5.19 18.80
C THR A 563 -10.13 -4.05 18.01
N SER A 564 -10.20 -4.10 16.68
CA SER A 564 -9.90 -2.93 15.85
C SER A 564 -11.01 -1.87 15.98
N GLN A 565 -10.76 -0.66 15.49
CA GLN A 565 -11.84 0.26 15.14
C GLN A 565 -12.63 -0.26 13.93
N LYS A 566 -13.83 0.28 13.69
CA LYS A 566 -14.63 -0.03 12.51
C LYS A 566 -14.04 0.58 11.26
N MET A 567 -14.24 -0.09 10.12
CA MET A 567 -13.95 0.50 8.82
C MET A 567 -15.03 1.52 8.45
N ASP A 568 -14.72 2.80 8.65
CA ASP A 568 -15.49 3.95 8.17
C ASP A 568 -14.60 5.21 8.12
N VAL A 569 -15.22 6.39 7.98
CA VAL A 569 -14.54 7.70 8.03
C VAL A 569 -14.45 8.28 9.46
N SER A 570 -14.83 7.52 10.49
CA SER A 570 -14.68 7.91 11.89
C SER A 570 -13.28 7.50 12.35
N LEU A 571 -12.49 8.48 12.78
CA LEU A 571 -11.07 8.25 13.03
C LEU A 571 -10.65 8.83 14.37
N ILE A 572 -9.74 8.11 15.01
CA ILE A 572 -9.21 8.49 16.31
C ILE A 572 -8.32 9.76 16.20
N PRO A 573 -8.24 10.58 17.27
CA PRO A 573 -7.41 11.78 17.30
C PRO A 573 -5.92 11.51 17.07
N GLU A 574 -5.45 10.33 17.48
CA GLU A 574 -4.07 9.88 17.34
C GLU A 574 -3.61 9.85 15.87
N ILE A 575 -4.56 9.70 14.94
CA ILE A 575 -4.29 9.65 13.49
C ILE A 575 -4.74 10.94 12.76
N THR A 576 -5.70 11.70 13.30
CA THR A 576 -6.25 12.90 12.65
C THR A 576 -5.75 14.24 13.20
N SER A 577 -5.07 14.24 14.34
CA SER A 577 -4.56 15.46 14.97
C SER A 577 -3.27 15.30 15.78
N LYS A 578 -2.89 14.07 16.13
CA LYS A 578 -1.69 13.79 16.92
C LYS A 578 -0.71 12.86 16.19
N LEU A 579 -0.89 12.64 14.88
CA LEU A 579 -0.01 11.75 14.15
C LEU A 579 1.43 12.24 14.28
N TYR A 580 2.31 11.38 14.78
CA TYR A 580 3.73 11.68 15.02
C TYR A 580 4.02 12.75 16.08
N SER A 581 3.05 13.09 16.95
CA SER A 581 3.31 13.95 18.12
C SER A 581 4.48 13.43 18.95
N ASN A 582 5.21 14.33 19.63
CA ASN A 582 6.25 13.95 20.58
C ASN A 582 5.67 13.66 21.96
N HIS A 583 4.67 14.44 22.36
CA HIS A 583 3.98 14.28 23.64
C HIS A 583 2.45 14.29 23.48
N LYS A 584 1.76 13.82 24.52
CA LYS A 584 0.30 13.67 24.57
C LYS A 584 -0.50 14.93 24.17
N ASN A 585 0.01 16.10 24.56
CA ASN A 585 -0.65 17.39 24.36
C ASN A 585 -0.16 18.12 23.10
N ASP A 586 0.83 17.58 22.40
CA ASP A 586 1.38 18.20 21.20
C ASP A 586 0.44 18.01 20.02
N LEU A 587 0.41 19.01 19.15
CA LEU A 587 -0.27 18.92 17.87
C LEU A 587 0.59 18.12 16.89
N GLY A 588 0.01 17.06 16.34
CA GLY A 588 0.60 16.23 15.30
C GLY A 588 0.03 16.54 13.91
N LEU A 589 0.28 15.64 12.97
CA LEU A 589 -0.29 15.68 11.63
C LEU A 589 -1.66 14.99 11.58
N ASP A 590 -2.27 15.04 10.40
CA ASP A 590 -3.54 14.40 10.09
C ASP A 590 -3.33 13.44 8.90
N SER A 591 -3.38 12.13 9.16
CA SER A 591 -3.15 11.10 8.15
C SER A 591 -4.11 11.21 6.97
N ILE A 592 -5.38 11.55 7.20
CA ILE A 592 -6.36 11.65 6.11
C ILE A 592 -6.10 12.87 5.26
N SER A 593 -5.72 13.99 5.88
CA SER A 593 -5.25 15.15 5.12
C SER A 593 -4.05 14.79 4.24
N LEU A 594 -3.10 14.00 4.77
CA LEU A 594 -1.96 13.52 4.00
C LEU A 594 -2.37 12.57 2.87
N ASP A 595 -3.28 11.62 3.12
CA ASP A 595 -3.73 10.63 2.13
C ASP A 595 -4.53 11.28 0.99
N ILE A 596 -5.40 12.25 1.29
CA ILE A 596 -6.09 13.04 0.27
C ILE A 596 -5.07 13.82 -0.58
N GLN A 597 -4.13 14.52 0.07
CA GLN A 597 -3.13 15.31 -0.63
C GLN A 597 -2.22 14.43 -1.49
N ARG A 598 -1.86 13.25 -0.99
CA ARG A 598 -1.11 12.21 -1.71
C ARG A 598 -1.86 11.71 -2.93
N GLY A 599 -3.15 11.40 -2.82
CA GLY A 599 -3.98 11.02 -3.96
C GLY A 599 -4.00 12.09 -5.06
N ARG A 600 -4.07 13.38 -4.68
CA ARG A 600 -4.02 14.50 -5.63
C ARG A 600 -2.65 14.71 -6.25
N ASP A 601 -1.57 14.53 -5.47
CA ASP A 601 -0.18 14.55 -5.94
C ASP A 601 0.13 13.39 -6.89
N HIS A 602 -0.50 12.24 -6.66
CA HIS A 602 -0.40 11.06 -7.52
C HIS A 602 -1.32 11.14 -8.75
N GLY A 603 -2.07 12.23 -8.90
CA GLY A 603 -2.97 12.40 -10.04
C GLY A 603 -4.07 11.35 -10.08
N LEU A 604 -4.52 10.80 -8.94
CA LEU A 604 -5.64 9.86 -8.93
C LEU A 604 -6.93 10.58 -9.38
N PRO A 605 -7.67 10.01 -10.35
CA PRO A 605 -9.04 10.42 -10.62
C PRO A 605 -9.95 10.47 -9.38
N GLY A 606 -11.07 11.18 -9.50
CA GLY A 606 -12.09 11.18 -8.46
C GLY A 606 -12.73 9.80 -8.25
N TYR A 607 -13.24 9.56 -7.05
CA TYR A 607 -13.89 8.33 -6.62
C TYR A 607 -14.94 7.79 -7.62
N ASN A 608 -15.77 8.67 -8.20
CA ASN A 608 -16.83 8.27 -9.12
C ASN A 608 -16.32 7.61 -10.42
N TYR A 609 -15.08 7.90 -10.84
CA TYR A 609 -14.45 7.23 -11.98
C TYR A 609 -14.12 5.76 -11.65
N TYR A 610 -13.69 5.49 -10.42
CA TYR A 610 -13.42 4.14 -9.94
C TYR A 610 -14.69 3.35 -9.65
N ARG A 611 -15.74 4.01 -9.13
CA ARG A 611 -17.09 3.40 -9.06
C ARG A 611 -17.50 2.85 -10.43
N LYS A 612 -17.39 3.68 -11.48
CA LYS A 612 -17.68 3.27 -12.86
C LYS A 612 -16.79 2.10 -13.31
N HIS A 613 -15.48 2.19 -13.05
CA HIS A 613 -14.53 1.13 -13.40
C HIS A 613 -14.91 -0.21 -12.75
N CYS A 614 -15.29 -0.17 -11.48
CA CYS A 614 -15.78 -1.32 -10.71
C CYS A 614 -17.23 -1.72 -11.03
N GLY A 615 -17.81 -1.18 -12.11
CA GLY A 615 -19.14 -1.55 -12.62
C GLY A 615 -20.31 -1.04 -11.78
N LEU A 616 -20.08 -0.11 -10.84
CA LEU A 616 -21.14 0.57 -10.11
C LEU A 616 -21.77 1.69 -10.97
N PRO A 617 -23.04 2.04 -10.73
CA PRO A 617 -23.68 3.17 -11.40
C PRO A 617 -22.90 4.48 -11.20
N ILE A 618 -22.78 5.25 -12.28
CA ILE A 618 -22.15 6.58 -12.25
C ILE A 618 -23.05 7.53 -11.48
N ALA A 619 -22.54 8.13 -10.41
CA ALA A 619 -23.25 9.16 -9.67
C ALA A 619 -23.29 10.48 -10.47
N ARG A 620 -24.48 10.97 -10.80
CA ARG A 620 -24.72 12.28 -11.41
C ARG A 620 -24.95 13.36 -10.35
N ASN A 621 -25.45 12.96 -9.19
CA ASN A 621 -25.65 13.81 -8.03
C ASN A 621 -25.30 13.04 -6.75
N PHE A 622 -25.21 13.72 -5.60
CA PHE A 622 -24.79 13.08 -4.35
C PHE A 622 -25.77 12.02 -3.83
N ASN A 623 -27.07 12.09 -4.15
CA ASN A 623 -28.03 11.08 -3.71
C ASN A 623 -27.77 9.72 -4.36
N ASP A 624 -27.11 9.68 -5.51
CA ASP A 624 -26.76 8.44 -6.18
C ASP A 624 -25.71 7.62 -5.40
N PHE A 625 -25.07 8.21 -4.38
CA PHE A 625 -24.20 7.51 -3.43
C PHE A 625 -24.95 6.79 -2.30
N LEU A 626 -26.27 6.97 -2.16
CA LEU A 626 -27.06 6.33 -1.10
C LEU A 626 -27.18 4.80 -1.25
N ASP A 627 -26.66 4.24 -2.34
CA ASP A 627 -26.60 2.80 -2.58
C ASP A 627 -25.65 2.08 -1.60
N TYR A 628 -24.52 2.70 -1.26
CA TYR A 628 -23.52 2.14 -0.35
C TYR A 628 -23.01 3.12 0.71
N ILE A 629 -23.27 4.43 0.57
CA ILE A 629 -22.82 5.46 1.52
C ILE A 629 -24.01 5.90 2.40
N PRO A 630 -23.87 5.89 3.74
CA PRO A 630 -24.92 6.35 4.65
C PRO A 630 -25.35 7.80 4.38
N ALA A 631 -26.65 8.08 4.55
CA ALA A 631 -27.23 9.39 4.26
C ALA A 631 -26.54 10.55 5.01
N GLU A 632 -26.09 10.33 6.25
CA GLU A 632 -25.32 11.32 7.01
C GLU A 632 -24.00 11.68 6.30
N LEU A 633 -23.25 10.68 5.83
CA LEU A 633 -21.99 10.89 5.11
C LEU A 633 -22.23 11.50 3.74
N VAL A 634 -23.29 11.11 3.01
CA VAL A 634 -23.68 11.76 1.75
C VAL A 634 -23.94 13.26 1.97
N ASN A 635 -24.59 13.63 3.07
CA ASN A 635 -24.82 15.04 3.40
C ASN A 635 -23.51 15.78 3.71
N LYS A 636 -22.55 15.16 4.42
CA LYS A 636 -21.21 15.73 4.65
C LYS A 636 -20.42 15.87 3.35
N LEU A 637 -20.46 14.88 2.46
CA LEU A 637 -19.80 14.96 1.15
C LEU A 637 -20.39 16.11 0.31
N ARG A 638 -21.73 16.28 0.34
CA ARG A 638 -22.43 17.38 -0.37
C ARG A 638 -22.05 18.76 0.17
N SER A 639 -21.76 18.90 1.46
CA SER A 639 -21.38 20.20 2.04
C SER A 639 -19.93 20.59 1.72
N VAL A 640 -19.08 19.63 1.37
CA VAL A 640 -17.64 19.83 1.14
C VAL A 640 -17.27 19.87 -0.35
N TYR A 641 -17.83 18.97 -1.15
CA TYR A 641 -17.52 18.85 -2.58
C TYR A 641 -18.61 19.48 -3.45
N THR A 642 -18.22 20.02 -4.60
CA THR A 642 -19.17 20.70 -5.49
C THR A 642 -19.90 19.74 -6.42
N HIS A 643 -19.29 18.59 -6.72
CA HIS A 643 -19.81 17.58 -7.64
C HIS A 643 -19.33 16.17 -7.22
N PRO A 644 -20.10 15.09 -7.46
CA PRO A 644 -19.69 13.72 -7.14
C PRO A 644 -18.33 13.28 -7.68
N ASN A 645 -17.96 13.76 -8.88
CA ASN A 645 -16.64 13.51 -9.49
C ASN A 645 -15.46 14.16 -8.74
N ASP A 646 -15.72 15.10 -7.84
CA ASP A 646 -14.67 15.82 -7.11
C ASP A 646 -14.18 15.04 -5.88
N VAL A 647 -15.01 14.12 -5.36
CA VAL A 647 -14.72 13.30 -4.18
C VAL A 647 -13.43 12.53 -4.40
N ASP A 648 -12.46 12.69 -3.50
CA ASP A 648 -11.18 12.00 -3.58
C ASP A 648 -11.37 10.50 -3.32
N LEU A 649 -10.64 9.63 -4.06
CA LEU A 649 -10.82 8.17 -4.01
C LEU A 649 -10.78 7.61 -2.58
N VAL A 650 -9.81 8.05 -1.76
CA VAL A 650 -9.66 7.58 -0.38
C VAL A 650 -10.90 7.86 0.45
N ILE A 651 -11.49 9.05 0.32
CA ILE A 651 -12.69 9.44 1.06
C ILE A 651 -13.93 8.68 0.58
N GLY A 652 -14.10 8.57 -0.73
CA GLY A 652 -15.24 7.86 -1.30
C GLY A 652 -15.24 6.37 -0.94
N GLY A 653 -14.08 5.72 -1.05
CA GLY A 653 -13.95 4.29 -0.70
C GLY A 653 -14.05 4.01 0.80
N MET A 654 -13.55 4.90 1.67
CA MET A 654 -13.73 4.78 3.12
C MET A 654 -15.17 5.02 3.58
N ALA A 655 -15.96 5.77 2.81
CA ALA A 655 -17.34 6.10 3.17
C ALA A 655 -18.35 4.99 2.79
N GLU A 656 -17.95 4.01 1.96
CA GLU A 656 -18.80 2.89 1.58
C GLU A 656 -18.93 1.87 2.72
N ARG A 657 -20.14 1.33 2.89
CA ARG A 657 -20.37 0.15 3.72
C ARG A 657 -20.18 -1.13 2.93
N SER A 658 -19.65 -2.15 3.61
CA SER A 658 -19.66 -3.52 3.07
C SER A 658 -21.11 -4.04 2.97
N PRO A 659 -21.49 -4.69 1.85
CA PRO A 659 -22.81 -5.29 1.69
C PRO A 659 -22.95 -6.66 2.38
N ASP A 660 -21.87 -7.27 2.85
CA ASP A 660 -21.83 -8.63 3.40
C ASP A 660 -20.81 -8.81 4.54
N ASP A 661 -20.29 -10.02 4.73
CA ASP A 661 -19.35 -10.39 5.80
C ASP A 661 -17.95 -9.78 5.65
N GLY A 662 -17.63 -9.20 4.49
CA GLY A 662 -16.38 -8.47 4.25
C GLY A 662 -16.30 -7.15 5.02
N LEU A 663 -15.08 -6.62 5.15
CA LEU A 663 -14.83 -5.32 5.77
C LEU A 663 -14.98 -4.15 4.79
N LEU A 664 -14.65 -4.36 3.51
CA LEU A 664 -14.52 -3.28 2.53
C LEU A 664 -15.79 -3.06 1.71
N GLY A 665 -16.09 -1.77 1.45
CA GLY A 665 -17.13 -1.38 0.50
C GLY A 665 -16.79 -1.75 -0.96
N PRO A 666 -17.78 -1.80 -1.87
CA PRO A 666 -17.62 -2.36 -3.21
C PRO A 666 -16.45 -1.82 -4.05
N THR A 667 -16.15 -0.53 -3.97
CA THR A 667 -15.06 0.08 -4.75
C THR A 667 -13.70 -0.36 -4.23
N PHE A 668 -13.43 -0.25 -2.92
CA PHE A 668 -12.18 -0.74 -2.35
C PHE A 668 -12.06 -2.26 -2.45
N ARG A 669 -13.16 -3.00 -2.27
CA ARG A 669 -13.24 -4.44 -2.45
C ARG A 669 -12.86 -4.85 -3.89
N CYS A 670 -13.27 -4.10 -4.90
CA CYS A 670 -12.87 -4.26 -6.30
C CYS A 670 -11.37 -3.98 -6.53
N LEU A 671 -10.84 -2.85 -6.04
CA LEU A 671 -9.44 -2.46 -6.24
C LEU A 671 -8.45 -3.40 -5.52
N ILE A 672 -8.78 -3.80 -4.28
CA ILE A 672 -7.98 -4.78 -3.53
C ILE A 672 -8.05 -6.15 -4.20
N LEU A 673 -9.23 -6.58 -4.66
CA LEU A 673 -9.36 -7.84 -5.37
C LEU A 673 -8.48 -7.88 -6.63
N GLU A 674 -8.53 -6.84 -7.45
CA GLU A 674 -7.71 -6.70 -8.65
C GLU A 674 -6.21 -6.81 -8.32
N GLN A 675 -5.76 -6.06 -7.30
CA GLN A 675 -4.37 -6.07 -6.87
C GLN A 675 -3.89 -7.45 -6.40
N PHE A 676 -4.65 -8.14 -5.54
CA PHE A 676 -4.24 -9.44 -5.01
C PHE A 676 -4.43 -10.57 -6.03
N ALA A 677 -5.38 -10.47 -6.97
CA ALA A 677 -5.44 -11.38 -8.10
C ALA A 677 -4.20 -11.25 -9.00
N ARG A 678 -3.76 -10.00 -9.25
CA ARG A 678 -2.52 -9.71 -9.98
C ARG A 678 -1.29 -10.24 -9.24
N THR A 679 -1.06 -9.84 -8.00
CA THR A 679 0.08 -10.28 -7.19
C THR A 679 0.21 -11.81 -7.14
N LEU A 680 -0.91 -12.54 -7.13
CA LEU A 680 -0.92 -13.99 -7.21
C LEU A 680 -0.49 -14.54 -8.58
N ARG A 681 -1.07 -14.04 -9.68
CA ARG A 681 -0.92 -14.62 -11.03
C ARG A 681 0.40 -14.26 -11.70
N THR A 682 0.96 -13.10 -11.38
CA THR A 682 2.17 -12.55 -12.01
C THR A 682 3.44 -12.85 -11.21
N ASP A 683 3.33 -13.63 -10.14
CA ASP A 683 4.48 -14.01 -9.31
C ASP A 683 4.93 -15.44 -9.66
N ARG A 684 6.00 -15.55 -10.46
CA ARG A 684 6.60 -16.83 -10.86
C ARG A 684 7.01 -17.69 -9.66
N PHE A 685 7.31 -17.05 -8.54
CA PHE A 685 7.77 -17.68 -7.30
C PHE A 685 6.68 -17.83 -6.24
N PHE A 686 5.41 -17.54 -6.55
CA PHE A 686 4.30 -17.66 -5.60
C PHE A 686 4.25 -19.07 -5.02
N TYR A 687 4.10 -19.21 -3.70
CA TYR A 687 4.48 -20.43 -2.98
C TYR A 687 3.85 -21.73 -3.52
N ASP A 688 2.58 -21.70 -3.95
CA ASP A 688 1.88 -22.88 -4.49
C ASP A 688 1.85 -22.98 -6.02
N SER A 689 2.60 -22.12 -6.71
CA SER A 689 2.79 -22.20 -8.17
C SER A 689 3.62 -23.42 -8.54
N ALA A 690 3.04 -24.31 -9.35
CA ALA A 690 3.74 -25.47 -9.93
C ALA A 690 4.70 -25.10 -11.07
N MET A 691 4.59 -23.88 -11.60
CA MET A 691 5.44 -23.35 -12.68
C MET A 691 6.73 -22.69 -12.16
N GLN A 692 6.93 -22.65 -10.85
CA GLN A 692 8.23 -22.32 -10.26
C GLN A 692 9.33 -23.21 -10.86
N PRO A 693 10.55 -22.70 -11.09
CA PRO A 693 11.66 -23.55 -11.57
C PRO A 693 11.97 -24.71 -10.63
N TYR A 694 11.78 -24.51 -9.33
CA TYR A 694 11.90 -25.54 -8.29
C TYR A 694 10.70 -25.44 -7.36
N PRO A 695 9.52 -25.98 -7.72
CA PRO A 695 8.35 -25.89 -6.86
C PRO A 695 8.59 -26.60 -5.53
N PHE A 696 7.91 -26.17 -4.47
CA PHE A 696 7.88 -26.94 -3.23
C PHE A 696 7.30 -28.33 -3.51
N THR A 697 7.89 -29.36 -2.89
CA THR A 697 7.36 -30.72 -3.00
C THR A 697 5.95 -30.81 -2.39
N PRO A 698 5.13 -31.81 -2.76
CA PRO A 698 3.80 -31.97 -2.16
C PRO A 698 3.82 -32.03 -0.62
N ASN A 699 4.83 -32.67 -0.01
CA ASN A 699 4.99 -32.72 1.44
C ASN A 699 5.29 -31.34 2.01
N GLN A 700 6.23 -30.59 1.42
CA GLN A 700 6.53 -29.21 1.84
C GLN A 700 5.30 -28.29 1.73
N LEU A 701 4.51 -28.41 0.66
CA LEU A 701 3.28 -27.64 0.49
C LEU A 701 2.20 -28.01 1.51
N MET A 702 2.12 -29.27 1.92
CA MET A 702 1.21 -29.70 2.98
C MET A 702 1.57 -29.05 4.31
N GLU A 703 2.87 -28.99 4.62
CA GLU A 703 3.37 -28.33 5.84
C GLU A 703 3.14 -26.81 5.82
N ILE A 704 3.40 -26.13 4.69
CA ILE A 704 3.12 -24.68 4.55
C ILE A 704 1.62 -24.38 4.74
N ARG A 705 0.73 -25.26 4.28
CA ARG A 705 -0.73 -25.07 4.38
C ARG A 705 -1.28 -25.23 5.81
N ASN A 706 -0.48 -25.71 6.74
CA ASN A 706 -0.82 -25.79 8.15
C ASN A 706 -0.52 -24.48 8.91
N VAL A 707 0.25 -23.57 8.29
CA VAL A 707 0.71 -22.35 8.96
C VAL A 707 -0.45 -21.38 9.19
N THR A 708 -0.53 -20.87 10.41
CA THR A 708 -1.46 -19.81 10.81
C THR A 708 -0.69 -18.69 11.50
N LEU A 709 -1.21 -17.46 11.46
CA LEU A 709 -0.59 -16.37 12.21
C LEU A 709 -0.59 -16.65 13.74
N ALA A 710 -1.56 -17.42 14.23
CA ALA A 710 -1.59 -17.91 15.61
C ALA A 710 -0.34 -18.74 15.95
N ARG A 711 0.03 -19.68 15.08
CA ARG A 711 1.25 -20.51 15.24
C ARG A 711 2.51 -19.66 15.26
N ILE A 712 2.62 -18.70 14.34
CA ILE A 712 3.76 -17.77 14.28
C ILE A 712 3.91 -17.00 15.60
N PHE A 713 2.81 -16.54 16.20
CA PHE A 713 2.84 -15.87 17.51
C PHE A 713 3.24 -16.82 18.64
N CYS A 714 2.72 -18.05 18.66
CA CYS A 714 3.08 -19.05 19.66
C CYS A 714 4.56 -19.47 19.58
N ASP A 715 5.15 -19.59 18.38
CA ASP A 715 6.54 -20.04 18.19
C ASP A 715 7.58 -18.95 18.49
N ASN A 716 7.20 -17.67 18.35
CA ASN A 716 8.16 -16.55 18.36
C ASN A 716 7.89 -15.50 19.45
N GLY A 717 6.76 -15.58 20.17
CA GLY A 717 6.52 -14.79 21.38
C GLY A 717 7.43 -15.22 22.54
N ASN A 718 7.60 -14.38 23.57
CA ASN A 718 8.48 -14.74 24.69
C ASN A 718 7.78 -15.75 25.62
N ASN A 719 6.52 -15.49 26.00
CA ASN A 719 5.75 -16.32 26.93
C ASN A 719 4.27 -16.52 26.49
N ILE A 720 4.05 -16.81 25.21
CA ILE A 720 2.71 -17.02 24.66
C ILE A 720 2.32 -18.50 24.76
N GLU A 721 1.47 -18.83 25.74
CA GLU A 721 1.04 -20.22 26.00
C GLU A 721 -0.32 -20.57 25.40
N ASN A 722 -1.16 -19.56 25.14
CA ASN A 722 -2.52 -19.75 24.67
C ASN A 722 -2.86 -18.73 23.59
N MET A 723 -3.59 -19.16 22.56
CA MET A 723 -4.02 -18.34 21.43
C MET A 723 -5.30 -18.92 20.82
N GLN A 724 -6.11 -18.11 20.17
CA GLN A 724 -7.17 -18.64 19.30
C GLN A 724 -6.62 -19.04 17.93
N PRO A 725 -7.19 -20.05 17.24
CA PRO A 725 -6.71 -20.51 15.94
C PRO A 725 -6.60 -19.43 14.87
N ASN A 726 -7.58 -18.53 14.77
CA ASN A 726 -7.57 -17.40 13.86
C ASN A 726 -7.48 -16.08 14.64
N VAL A 727 -6.29 -15.49 14.65
CA VAL A 727 -6.01 -14.26 15.41
C VAL A 727 -6.70 -13.02 14.88
N PHE A 728 -7.22 -13.02 13.64
CA PHE A 728 -7.94 -11.89 13.05
C PHE A 728 -9.36 -11.73 13.60
N LEU A 729 -9.87 -12.78 14.24
CA LEU A 729 -11.19 -12.84 14.84
C LEU A 729 -11.08 -12.94 16.36
N ARG A 730 -12.03 -12.34 17.06
CA ARG A 730 -12.16 -12.52 18.51
C ARG A 730 -12.41 -13.99 18.83
N ALA A 731 -12.05 -14.37 20.05
CA ALA A 731 -12.43 -15.65 20.61
C ALA A 731 -13.97 -15.78 20.63
N GLN A 732 -14.47 -16.83 19.98
CA GLN A 732 -15.90 -17.15 19.85
C GLN A 732 -16.04 -18.66 19.60
N GLU A 733 -17.27 -19.16 19.52
CA GLU A 733 -17.52 -20.57 19.18
C GLU A 733 -16.86 -20.93 17.83
N GLY A 734 -16.06 -22.00 17.82
CA GLY A 734 -15.25 -22.43 16.67
C GLY A 734 -13.93 -21.67 16.46
N ASN A 735 -13.61 -20.71 17.34
CA ASN A 735 -12.34 -19.98 17.39
C ASN A 735 -11.97 -19.71 18.86
N GLU A 736 -12.15 -20.69 19.75
CA GLU A 736 -11.88 -20.49 21.17
C GLU A 736 -10.37 -20.38 21.43
N ILE A 737 -10.00 -19.81 22.58
CA ILE A 737 -8.61 -19.81 23.04
C ILE A 737 -8.21 -21.26 23.36
N ARG A 738 -7.11 -21.71 22.76
CA ARG A 738 -6.53 -23.04 22.94
C ARG A 738 -5.08 -22.91 23.38
N SER A 739 -4.53 -23.98 23.94
CA SER A 739 -3.10 -24.02 24.25
C SER A 739 -2.29 -24.00 22.96
N CYS A 740 -1.17 -23.30 22.93
CA CYS A 740 -0.20 -23.38 21.84
C CYS A 740 0.39 -24.79 21.64
N ASN A 741 0.17 -25.71 22.59
CA ASN A 741 0.53 -27.13 22.47
C ASN A 741 -0.61 -28.01 21.94
N ASP A 742 -1.80 -27.44 21.71
CA ASP A 742 -2.91 -28.11 21.02
C ASP A 742 -2.67 -28.05 19.51
N PHE A 743 -1.88 -28.99 19.00
CA PHE A 743 -1.49 -29.03 17.59
C PHE A 743 -2.65 -29.38 16.64
N GLU A 744 -3.79 -29.85 17.15
CA GLU A 744 -5.00 -30.01 16.33
C GLU A 744 -5.67 -28.66 16.07
N ALA A 745 -5.71 -27.79 17.08
CA ALA A 745 -6.29 -26.45 16.95
C ALA A 745 -5.32 -25.41 16.37
N ILE A 746 -4.04 -25.50 16.70
CA ILE A 746 -2.98 -24.57 16.25
C ILE A 746 -1.83 -25.41 15.66
N PRO A 747 -1.97 -25.86 14.40
CA PRO A 747 -0.99 -26.74 13.77
C PRO A 747 0.40 -26.11 13.69
N SER A 748 1.44 -26.93 13.82
CA SER A 748 2.83 -26.55 13.59
C SER A 748 3.34 -27.11 12.27
N MET A 749 4.16 -26.33 11.57
CA MET A 749 4.84 -26.78 10.35
C MET A 749 6.01 -27.73 10.69
N ASP A 750 6.01 -28.93 10.12
CA ASP A 750 7.13 -29.88 10.26
C ASP A 750 8.22 -29.65 9.20
N LEU A 751 9.34 -29.07 9.63
CA LEU A 751 10.49 -28.80 8.76
C LEU A 751 11.26 -30.05 8.32
N PHE A 752 10.92 -31.25 8.82
CA PHE A 752 11.51 -32.50 8.32
C PHE A 752 11.24 -32.72 6.83
N ALA A 753 10.17 -32.14 6.27
CA ALA A 753 9.90 -32.15 4.84
C ALA A 753 10.99 -31.48 3.98
N TRP A 754 11.93 -30.71 4.58
CA TRP A 754 13.10 -30.12 3.94
C TRP A 754 14.40 -30.90 4.18
N ALA A 755 14.37 -32.05 4.86
CA ALA A 755 15.54 -32.88 5.07
C ALA A 755 16.02 -33.53 3.75
N GLU A 756 17.32 -33.45 3.46
CA GLU A 756 17.89 -34.15 2.31
C GLU A 756 17.84 -35.68 2.47
N LYS A 757 17.63 -36.38 1.35
CA LYS A 757 17.24 -37.81 1.28
C LYS A 757 18.18 -38.81 1.99
N ALA A 758 19.39 -38.39 2.37
CA ALA A 758 20.30 -39.18 3.20
C ALA A 758 19.83 -39.36 4.66
N LYS A 759 18.81 -38.61 5.11
CA LYS A 759 18.26 -38.67 6.48
C LYS A 759 16.76 -39.00 6.57
N ALA A 760 16.02 -38.97 5.46
CA ALA A 760 14.58 -39.26 5.42
C ALA A 760 14.21 -40.75 5.61
N TYR A 761 15.19 -41.64 5.77
CA TYR A 761 15.04 -43.08 6.00
C TYR A 761 15.42 -43.54 7.43
N ARG A 762 15.61 -42.59 8.36
CA ARG A 762 15.68 -42.86 9.80
C ARG A 762 14.44 -42.28 10.46
#